data_AF-A0A972IPG5-F1
#
_entry.id   AF-A0A972IPG5-F1
#
_cell.length_a   1.000
_cell.length_b   1.000
_cell.length_c   1.000
_cell.angle_alpha   90.00
_cell.angle_beta   90.00
_cell.angle_gamma   90.00
#
_symmetry.space_group_name_H-M   'P 1'
#
loop_
_entity.id
_entity.type
_entity.pdbx_description
1 polymer ?
#
loop_
_entity_poly.entity_id
_entity_poly.type
_entity_poly.pdbx_seq_one_letter_code
_entity_poly.pdbx_strand_id
1 'polypeptide(L)'
;RLRKLLAGTGVSFARYTGDTPESSSTSLSRLKTSRRFSDSELRDVSEGRLLPYEERASREEIRGEPPNILLTNYKQLEYLLIRNKDLSLLLNSDLRFVVLDEVHTYTGELGSEVACLLRRLRTLLPEDHKVTPIGTSATISSEERGGIEQVKRFASRLFAVPESTVNVIIESYEALPALPEGAAVPPPPVTPVDLLRQRLESAEDNELDFSRAIEDETKSLMNNPIFHALQRYFEKPALIAPFLKTMRGFPSRENRSEEDLLAEVYLYLLAGSSIAPNGQPLLRPKLHFFLKGIRDLAVQFTPFERKLILDETDGDLAYRIWPAFNCNFCGQHYYISDHNEVRLDSKGEADLWVPQGEEDSEEATGEPILFTDSNGQNPSPFEEALTVWLCPYCGTLHRSKADRCENPKCRQSGLIPVNRIDRKNDYRCLTCDRPLLKLGETDEMTGLRSLSSSQAVDLMVLSEHALNEAPEDRAKLLIFSDNRQEASFLSGFINERSKRFLYRKLLYETLPEGTARDWEEAAAKLTQTVIENRYPIEADASRLEPKTMLEKFRWFLIEEFASKIFFRNSLETLGLVRVEYRGLDREDTFWSDWEKRIDVPREKLLNAAGMILDLMRRNTGLKSNLLNLKDSNPLVFRNIIRKPKYFHPFVYSLRAPDRWLNRNGKSWLAKNGRSSFQSWLRKWFPEESIDDFLAGLWE
;
A
#
# COMPACT_ATOMS: atom_id res chain seq x y z
N ARG A 1 -27.36 -6.82 -1.09
CA ARG A 1 -28.00 -7.42 -2.29
C ARG A 1 -29.34 -8.09 -1.95
N LEU A 2 -29.38 -9.12 -1.09
CA LEU A 2 -30.63 -9.82 -0.72
C LEU A 2 -31.74 -8.91 -0.22
N ARG A 3 -31.42 -7.91 0.62
CA ARG A 3 -32.37 -6.86 1.04
C ARG A 3 -33.15 -6.26 -0.14
N LYS A 4 -32.46 -5.88 -1.22
CA LYS A 4 -33.09 -5.28 -2.41
C LYS A 4 -33.91 -6.28 -3.22
N LEU A 5 -33.48 -7.54 -3.28
CA LEU A 5 -34.14 -8.59 -4.06
C LEU A 5 -35.41 -9.13 -3.38
N LEU A 6 -35.40 -9.24 -2.04
CA LEU A 6 -36.47 -9.86 -1.27
C LEU A 6 -37.43 -8.86 -0.63
N ALA A 7 -37.13 -7.56 -0.64
CA ALA A 7 -38.06 -6.55 -0.15
C ALA A 7 -39.39 -6.59 -0.93
N GLY A 8 -40.50 -6.79 -0.23
CA GLY A 8 -41.83 -6.84 -0.83
C GLY A 8 -42.20 -8.20 -1.45
N THR A 9 -41.37 -9.23 -1.28
CA THR A 9 -41.70 -10.59 -1.77
C THR A 9 -42.38 -11.44 -0.69
N GLY A 10 -42.31 -11.02 0.58
CA GLY A 10 -42.77 -11.81 1.73
C GLY A 10 -41.85 -12.97 2.10
N VAL A 11 -40.75 -13.20 1.37
CA VAL A 11 -39.79 -14.27 1.69
C VAL A 11 -38.82 -13.76 2.75
N SER A 12 -38.98 -14.25 3.98
CA SER A 12 -38.16 -13.86 5.12
C SER A 12 -36.75 -14.44 5.06
N PHE A 13 -35.76 -13.69 5.52
CA PHE A 13 -34.37 -14.13 5.56
C PHE A 13 -33.63 -13.61 6.78
N ALA A 14 -32.55 -14.29 7.17
CA ALA A 14 -31.68 -13.84 8.25
C ALA A 14 -30.23 -14.23 8.02
N ARG A 15 -29.32 -13.48 8.65
CA ARG A 15 -27.90 -13.83 8.75
C ARG A 15 -27.57 -14.24 10.18
N TYR A 16 -27.20 -15.50 10.37
CA TYR A 16 -26.76 -16.06 11.64
C TYR A 16 -25.23 -16.24 11.63
N THR A 17 -24.52 -15.24 12.12
CA THR A 17 -23.06 -15.21 12.22
C THR A 17 -22.62 -14.88 13.65
N GLY A 18 -21.31 -14.85 13.89
CA GLY A 18 -20.75 -14.40 15.17
C GLY A 18 -21.15 -12.97 15.53
N ASP A 19 -21.40 -12.13 14.52
CA ASP A 19 -21.79 -10.72 14.69
C ASP A 19 -23.30 -10.51 14.86
N THR A 20 -24.12 -11.57 14.76
CA THR A 20 -25.57 -11.43 14.91
C THR A 20 -25.90 -11.12 16.37
N PRO A 21 -26.50 -9.94 16.66
CA PRO A 21 -26.79 -9.54 18.02
C PRO A 21 -27.85 -10.45 18.65
N GLU A 22 -27.77 -10.64 19.97
CA GLU A 22 -28.73 -11.49 20.69
C GLU A 22 -30.14 -10.86 20.64
N SER A 23 -30.25 -9.56 20.94
CA SER A 23 -31.50 -8.78 20.93
C SER A 23 -31.53 -7.73 19.81
N SER A 24 -32.71 -7.27 19.42
CA SER A 24 -32.85 -6.21 18.41
C SER A 24 -32.30 -4.88 18.96
N SER A 25 -31.48 -4.19 18.16
CA SER A 25 -30.94 -2.88 18.50
C SER A 25 -31.90 -1.77 18.06
N THR A 26 -32.24 -0.84 18.94
CA THR A 26 -33.16 0.29 18.72
C THR A 26 -32.69 1.28 17.62
N SER A 27 -31.46 1.15 17.15
CA SER A 27 -30.79 2.09 16.24
C SER A 27 -30.99 1.81 14.74
N LEU A 28 -31.56 0.67 14.36
CA LEU A 28 -31.81 0.33 12.95
C LEU A 28 -33.29 0.54 12.60
N SER A 29 -33.53 1.34 11.56
CA SER A 29 -34.88 1.55 11.03
C SER A 29 -35.31 0.33 10.20
N ARG A 30 -36.57 -0.10 10.34
CA ARG A 30 -37.14 -1.24 9.60
C ARG A 30 -38.45 -0.82 8.94
N LEU A 31 -38.69 -1.31 7.72
CA LEU A 31 -40.00 -1.17 7.09
C LEU A 31 -41.08 -1.85 7.93
N LYS A 32 -42.20 -1.15 8.18
CA LYS A 32 -43.31 -1.67 8.98
C LYS A 32 -44.17 -2.69 8.22
N THR A 33 -44.10 -2.69 6.89
CA THR A 33 -44.89 -3.55 6.01
C THR A 33 -44.02 -4.10 4.88
N SER A 34 -44.36 -5.29 4.38
CA SER A 34 -43.72 -5.87 3.20
C SER A 34 -44.03 -5.01 1.96
N ARG A 35 -43.01 -4.33 1.43
CA ARG A 35 -43.06 -3.58 0.16
C ARG A 35 -41.66 -3.42 -0.41
N ARG A 36 -41.58 -3.10 -1.71
CA ARG A 36 -40.31 -2.69 -2.34
C ARG A 36 -39.84 -1.35 -1.78
N PHE A 37 -38.53 -1.15 -1.79
CA PHE A 37 -37.91 0.14 -1.47
C PHE A 37 -38.20 1.15 -2.58
N SER A 38 -38.41 2.40 -2.19
CA SER A 38 -38.39 3.55 -3.09
C SER A 38 -36.94 3.90 -3.47
N ASP A 39 -36.75 4.64 -4.57
CA ASP A 39 -35.40 5.03 -5.02
C ASP A 39 -34.64 5.85 -3.97
N SER A 40 -35.35 6.69 -3.21
CA SER A 40 -34.77 7.45 -2.09
C SER A 40 -34.28 6.55 -0.94
N GLU A 41 -34.93 5.40 -0.70
CA GLU A 41 -34.58 4.48 0.38
C GLU A 41 -33.44 3.52 0.00
N LEU A 42 -33.18 3.32 -1.29
CA LEU A 42 -32.15 2.38 -1.76
C LEU A 42 -30.75 2.74 -1.26
N ARG A 43 -30.48 4.03 -1.02
CA ARG A 43 -29.23 4.53 -0.44
C ARG A 43 -29.05 4.10 1.02
N ASP A 44 -30.08 4.30 1.84
CA ASP A 44 -30.05 3.89 3.25
C ASP A 44 -29.97 2.38 3.43
N VAL A 45 -30.54 1.61 2.50
CA VAL A 45 -30.41 0.15 2.47
C VAL A 45 -28.98 -0.29 2.14
N SER A 46 -28.30 0.38 1.20
CA SER A 46 -26.88 0.11 0.91
C SER A 46 -25.96 0.49 2.06
N GLU A 47 -26.27 1.56 2.79
CA GLU A 47 -25.53 2.00 3.98
C GLU A 47 -25.91 1.20 5.24
N GLY A 48 -26.85 0.25 5.11
CA GLY A 48 -27.23 -0.68 6.18
C GLY A 48 -28.09 -0.07 7.30
N ARG A 49 -28.66 1.13 7.11
CA ARG A 49 -29.48 1.85 8.09
C ARG A 49 -30.96 1.50 8.05
N LEU A 50 -31.43 1.02 6.91
CA LEU A 50 -32.81 0.59 6.69
C LEU A 50 -32.86 -0.91 6.37
N LEU A 51 -33.67 -1.63 7.14
CA LEU A 51 -33.94 -3.06 6.97
C LEU A 51 -35.30 -3.27 6.29
N PRO A 52 -35.42 -4.26 5.39
CA PRO A 52 -36.73 -4.69 4.89
C PRO A 52 -37.53 -5.37 6.01
N TYR A 53 -38.84 -5.45 5.83
CA TYR A 53 -39.74 -6.15 6.77
C TYR A 53 -39.38 -7.65 6.87
N GLU A 54 -38.89 -8.21 5.77
CA GLU A 54 -38.53 -9.62 5.60
C GLU A 54 -37.26 -10.04 6.37
N GLU A 55 -36.43 -9.11 6.85
CA GLU A 55 -35.17 -9.45 7.52
C GLU A 55 -35.34 -9.64 9.02
N ARG A 56 -34.95 -10.81 9.53
CA ARG A 56 -34.78 -11.08 10.98
C ARG A 56 -33.33 -10.74 11.35
N ALA A 57 -33.15 -9.71 12.18
CA ALA A 57 -31.85 -9.07 12.41
C ALA A 57 -31.18 -9.48 13.74
N SER A 58 -31.90 -10.12 14.66
CA SER A 58 -31.38 -10.61 15.93
C SER A 58 -31.64 -12.09 16.14
N ARG A 59 -30.88 -12.72 17.05
CA ARG A 59 -31.07 -14.14 17.40
C ARG A 59 -32.42 -14.41 18.07
N GLU A 60 -32.94 -13.46 18.83
CA GLU A 60 -34.31 -13.51 19.38
C GLU A 60 -35.37 -13.52 18.28
N GLU A 61 -35.26 -12.62 17.29
CA GLU A 61 -36.20 -12.59 16.16
C GLU A 61 -36.14 -13.87 15.34
N ILE A 62 -34.94 -14.38 15.06
CA ILE A 62 -34.75 -15.65 14.33
C ILE A 62 -35.40 -16.82 15.07
N ARG A 63 -35.34 -16.85 16.40
CA ARG A 63 -35.98 -17.90 17.22
C ARG A 63 -37.48 -17.75 17.32
N GLY A 64 -37.99 -16.53 17.47
CA GLY A 64 -39.42 -16.26 17.58
C GLY A 64 -40.16 -16.47 16.26
N GLU A 65 -39.54 -16.07 15.15
CA GLU A 65 -40.09 -16.20 13.81
C GLU A 65 -39.00 -16.67 12.83
N PRO A 66 -38.78 -18.00 12.72
CA PRO A 66 -37.75 -18.58 11.88
C PRO A 66 -37.85 -18.12 10.41
N PRO A 67 -36.75 -17.66 9.80
CA PRO A 67 -36.76 -17.15 8.43
C PRO A 67 -36.88 -18.29 7.41
N ASN A 68 -37.40 -17.98 6.21
CA ASN A 68 -37.41 -18.92 5.08
C ASN A 68 -36.00 -19.21 4.55
N ILE A 69 -35.10 -18.21 4.60
CA ILE A 69 -33.70 -18.33 4.18
C ILE A 69 -32.78 -17.98 5.35
N LEU A 70 -31.99 -18.95 5.81
CA LEU A 70 -30.99 -18.74 6.85
C LEU A 70 -29.58 -18.77 6.25
N LEU A 71 -28.87 -17.64 6.31
CA LEU A 71 -27.48 -17.54 5.89
C LEU A 71 -26.58 -17.74 7.11
N THR A 72 -25.71 -18.74 7.07
CA THR A 72 -24.78 -19.05 8.15
C THR A 72 -23.45 -19.54 7.57
N ASN A 73 -22.43 -19.65 8.41
CA ASN A 73 -21.19 -20.33 8.06
C ASN A 73 -21.08 -21.67 8.81
N TYR A 74 -20.19 -22.57 8.39
CA TYR A 74 -20.09 -23.91 8.98
C TYR A 74 -19.84 -23.89 10.50
N LYS A 75 -19.02 -22.95 11.01
CA LYS A 75 -18.75 -22.80 12.45
C LYS A 75 -20.01 -22.43 13.23
N GLN A 76 -20.83 -21.55 12.65
CA GLN A 76 -22.07 -21.09 13.27
C GLN A 76 -23.19 -22.12 13.11
N LEU A 77 -23.19 -22.91 12.04
CA LEU A 77 -24.05 -24.09 11.93
C LEU A 77 -23.70 -25.13 13.01
N GLU A 78 -22.42 -25.39 13.26
CA GLU A 78 -22.00 -26.25 14.37
C GLU A 78 -22.48 -25.71 15.72
N TYR A 79 -22.36 -24.39 15.92
CA TYR A 79 -22.86 -23.74 17.12
C TYR A 79 -24.39 -23.88 17.28
N LEU A 80 -25.15 -23.73 16.19
CA LEU A 80 -26.61 -23.95 16.15
C LEU A 80 -26.98 -25.40 16.53
N LEU A 81 -26.19 -26.37 16.10
CA LEU A 81 -26.42 -27.80 16.38
C LEU A 81 -26.08 -28.23 17.82
N ILE A 82 -25.29 -27.45 18.55
CA ILE A 82 -24.86 -27.78 19.93
C ILE A 82 -25.63 -26.96 20.97
N ARG A 83 -26.02 -25.72 20.64
CA ARG A 83 -26.67 -24.82 21.60
C ARG A 83 -28.17 -25.13 21.71
N ASN A 84 -28.56 -25.68 22.86
CA ASN A 84 -29.96 -26.03 23.17
C ASN A 84 -30.99 -24.93 22.87
N LYS A 85 -30.63 -23.66 23.06
CA LYS A 85 -31.53 -22.52 22.80
C LYS A 85 -31.89 -22.36 21.32
N ASP A 86 -30.99 -22.75 20.42
CA ASP A 86 -31.11 -22.49 18.99
C ASP A 86 -31.42 -23.78 18.22
N LEU A 87 -31.19 -24.96 18.82
CA LEU A 87 -31.46 -26.27 18.23
C LEU A 87 -32.92 -26.45 17.78
N SER A 88 -33.86 -25.81 18.48
CA SER A 88 -35.28 -25.79 18.14
C SER A 88 -35.58 -25.20 16.76
N LEU A 89 -34.70 -24.32 16.25
CA LEU A 89 -34.80 -23.78 14.89
C LEU A 89 -34.70 -24.86 13.82
N LEU A 90 -33.92 -25.92 14.08
CA LEU A 90 -33.65 -26.98 13.11
C LEU A 90 -34.63 -28.15 13.28
N LEU A 91 -34.86 -28.57 14.54
CA LEU A 91 -35.76 -29.69 14.85
C LEU A 91 -37.20 -29.45 14.36
N ASN A 92 -37.68 -28.20 14.43
CA ASN A 92 -39.03 -27.83 14.03
C ASN A 92 -39.11 -27.25 12.61
N SER A 93 -38.03 -27.31 11.83
CA SER A 93 -37.99 -26.71 10.49
C SER A 93 -38.46 -27.68 9.40
N ASP A 94 -39.15 -27.16 8.38
CA ASP A 94 -39.34 -27.86 7.10
C ASP A 94 -38.14 -27.61 6.18
N LEU A 95 -36.92 -27.97 6.63
CA LEU A 95 -35.71 -27.69 5.87
C LEU A 95 -35.70 -28.48 4.55
N ARG A 96 -35.97 -27.82 3.42
CA ARG A 96 -36.01 -28.46 2.09
C ARG A 96 -34.67 -28.45 1.36
N PHE A 97 -33.86 -27.41 1.56
CA PHE A 97 -32.65 -27.17 0.79
C PHE A 97 -31.48 -26.84 1.70
N VAL A 98 -30.31 -27.37 1.35
CA VAL A 98 -29.04 -26.98 1.96
C VAL A 98 -28.10 -26.54 0.85
N VAL A 99 -27.74 -25.26 0.83
CA VAL A 99 -26.87 -24.69 -0.19
C VAL A 99 -25.49 -24.44 0.40
N LEU A 100 -24.47 -25.06 -0.17
CA LEU A 100 -23.07 -24.75 0.12
C LEU A 100 -22.51 -23.97 -1.05
N ASP A 101 -22.08 -22.74 -0.76
CA ASP A 101 -21.35 -21.93 -1.72
C ASP A 101 -19.88 -22.33 -1.74
N GLU A 102 -19.27 -22.30 -2.93
CA GLU A 102 -17.85 -22.61 -3.17
C GLU A 102 -17.37 -23.94 -2.59
N VAL A 103 -18.03 -25.03 -2.98
CA VAL A 103 -17.77 -26.36 -2.42
C VAL A 103 -16.33 -26.84 -2.58
N HIS A 104 -15.57 -26.30 -3.55
CA HIS A 104 -14.15 -26.60 -3.73
C HIS A 104 -13.27 -26.13 -2.56
N THR A 105 -13.76 -25.21 -1.72
CA THR A 105 -13.06 -24.78 -0.50
C THR A 105 -13.14 -25.81 0.63
N TYR A 106 -14.09 -26.74 0.58
CA TYR A 106 -14.28 -27.80 1.58
C TYR A 106 -13.52 -29.07 1.18
N THR A 107 -12.19 -28.99 1.15
CA THR A 107 -11.30 -30.12 0.85
C THR A 107 -10.46 -30.52 2.07
N GLY A 108 -9.81 -31.69 2.01
CA GLY A 108 -8.95 -32.20 3.08
C GLY A 108 -9.67 -32.41 4.42
N GLU A 109 -9.04 -31.95 5.50
CA GLU A 109 -9.57 -32.03 6.88
C GLU A 109 -10.86 -31.23 7.04
N LEU A 110 -10.87 -29.97 6.59
CA LEU A 110 -12.06 -29.11 6.66
C LEU A 110 -13.25 -29.71 5.91
N GLY A 111 -13.02 -30.28 4.73
CA GLY A 111 -14.06 -30.98 3.97
C GLY A 111 -14.65 -32.16 4.73
N SER A 112 -13.81 -32.90 5.44
CA SER A 112 -14.23 -34.04 6.27
C SER A 112 -15.08 -33.58 7.46
N GLU A 113 -14.68 -32.50 8.14
CA GLU A 113 -15.45 -31.89 9.23
C GLU A 113 -16.83 -31.41 8.77
N VAL A 114 -16.88 -30.67 7.66
CA VAL A 114 -18.15 -30.17 7.10
C VAL A 114 -19.05 -31.32 6.65
N ALA A 115 -18.50 -32.39 6.07
CA ALA A 115 -19.27 -33.57 5.72
C ALA A 115 -19.89 -34.24 6.96
N CYS A 116 -19.14 -34.36 8.06
CA CYS A 116 -19.67 -34.85 9.34
C CYS A 116 -20.73 -33.92 9.93
N LEU A 117 -20.54 -32.60 9.81
CA LEU A 117 -21.50 -31.60 10.24
C LEU A 117 -22.84 -31.72 9.49
N LEU A 118 -22.80 -31.89 8.17
CA LEU A 118 -24.00 -32.08 7.35
C LEU A 118 -24.71 -33.40 7.65
N ARG A 119 -23.96 -34.47 7.93
CA ARG A 119 -24.54 -35.75 8.40
C ARG A 119 -25.27 -35.56 9.73
N ARG A 120 -24.66 -34.85 10.69
CA ARG A 120 -25.30 -34.53 11.97
C ARG A 120 -26.58 -33.71 11.79
N LEU A 121 -26.55 -32.69 10.93
CA LEU A 121 -27.74 -31.90 10.60
C LEU A 121 -28.85 -32.81 10.05
N ARG A 122 -28.52 -33.72 9.12
CA ARG A 122 -29.49 -34.64 8.54
C ARG A 122 -30.08 -35.62 9.57
N THR A 123 -29.28 -36.10 10.52
CA THR A 123 -29.76 -36.99 11.60
C THR A 123 -30.74 -36.31 12.56
N LEU A 124 -30.72 -34.98 12.66
CA LEU A 124 -31.70 -34.25 13.48
C LEU A 124 -33.05 -34.06 12.80
N LEU A 125 -33.13 -34.27 11.48
CA LEU A 125 -34.38 -34.15 10.73
C LEU A 125 -35.11 -35.51 10.71
N PRO A 126 -36.46 -35.51 10.59
CA PRO A 126 -37.22 -36.75 10.42
C PRO A 126 -36.71 -37.61 9.25
N GLU A 127 -36.75 -38.94 9.35
CA GLU A 127 -36.20 -39.85 8.33
C GLU A 127 -36.89 -39.73 6.96
N ASP A 128 -38.17 -39.34 6.93
CA ASP A 128 -38.96 -39.09 5.74
C ASP A 128 -38.73 -37.71 5.12
N HIS A 129 -37.95 -36.86 5.79
CA HIS A 129 -37.67 -35.49 5.39
C HIS A 129 -36.64 -35.43 4.25
N LYS A 130 -37.09 -35.06 3.05
CA LYS A 130 -36.22 -34.94 1.87
C LYS A 130 -35.52 -33.58 1.84
N VAL A 131 -34.23 -33.58 2.17
CA VAL A 131 -33.35 -32.42 1.98
C VAL A 131 -32.61 -32.52 0.65
N THR A 132 -32.70 -31.50 -0.19
CA THR A 132 -31.92 -31.39 -1.43
C THR A 132 -30.65 -30.57 -1.19
N PRO A 133 -29.46 -31.20 -1.24
CA PRO A 133 -28.20 -30.47 -1.20
C PRO A 133 -27.92 -29.80 -2.55
N ILE A 134 -27.41 -28.57 -2.50
CA ILE A 134 -26.97 -27.80 -3.66
C ILE A 134 -25.56 -27.30 -3.37
N GLY A 135 -24.62 -27.54 -4.30
CA GLY A 135 -23.26 -27.05 -4.21
C GLY A 135 -22.91 -26.21 -5.43
N THR A 136 -22.32 -25.05 -5.24
CA THR A 136 -21.75 -24.22 -6.31
C THR A 136 -20.22 -24.30 -6.25
N SER A 137 -19.54 -24.21 -7.39
CA SER A 137 -18.07 -24.16 -7.44
C SER A 137 -17.61 -23.38 -8.66
N ALA A 138 -16.70 -22.42 -8.46
CA ALA A 138 -16.10 -21.66 -9.55
C ALA A 138 -15.10 -22.46 -10.40
N THR A 139 -14.42 -23.46 -9.81
CA THR A 139 -13.30 -24.16 -10.44
C THR A 139 -13.56 -25.66 -10.45
N ILE A 140 -14.44 -26.11 -11.33
CA ILE A 140 -14.43 -27.50 -11.76
C ILE A 140 -13.66 -27.50 -13.07
N SER A 141 -12.44 -28.04 -13.07
CA SER A 141 -11.66 -28.27 -14.28
C SER A 141 -12.40 -29.26 -15.19
N SER A 142 -13.33 -28.74 -15.97
CA SER A 142 -14.15 -29.47 -16.93
C SER A 142 -13.33 -29.99 -18.12
N GLU A 143 -12.10 -29.52 -18.29
CA GLU A 143 -11.21 -29.90 -19.39
C GLU A 143 -10.46 -31.23 -19.18
N GLU A 144 -10.39 -31.75 -17.94
CA GLU A 144 -9.80 -33.07 -17.69
C GLU A 144 -10.80 -34.21 -17.93
N ARG A 145 -10.42 -35.22 -18.73
CA ARG A 145 -11.22 -36.44 -18.91
C ARG A 145 -11.51 -37.08 -17.54
N GLY A 146 -12.76 -37.03 -17.11
CA GLY A 146 -13.22 -37.58 -15.83
C GLY A 146 -13.56 -36.55 -14.74
N GLY A 147 -13.42 -35.25 -15.00
CA GLY A 147 -13.72 -34.18 -14.02
C GLY A 147 -15.15 -34.22 -13.48
N ILE A 148 -16.14 -34.52 -14.32
CA ILE A 148 -17.55 -34.62 -13.89
C ILE A 148 -17.75 -35.77 -12.89
N GLU A 149 -17.12 -36.93 -13.12
CA GLU A 149 -17.27 -38.09 -12.23
C GLU A 149 -16.58 -37.82 -10.89
N GLN A 150 -15.42 -37.17 -10.90
CA GLN A 150 -14.74 -36.77 -9.67
C GLN A 150 -15.58 -35.79 -8.84
N VAL A 151 -16.25 -34.83 -9.50
CA VAL A 151 -17.18 -33.90 -8.83
C VAL A 151 -18.35 -34.65 -8.24
N LYS A 152 -18.95 -35.59 -8.97
CA LYS A 152 -20.05 -36.43 -8.44
C LYS A 152 -19.61 -37.20 -7.20
N ARG A 153 -18.43 -37.84 -7.24
CA ARG A 153 -17.87 -38.56 -6.10
C ARG A 153 -17.54 -37.65 -4.92
N PHE A 154 -17.04 -36.45 -5.17
CA PHE A 154 -16.79 -35.45 -4.14
C PHE A 154 -18.09 -34.99 -3.47
N ALA A 155 -19.08 -34.55 -4.25
CA ALA A 155 -20.37 -34.11 -3.75
C ALA A 155 -21.11 -35.24 -3.00
N SER A 156 -21.08 -36.46 -3.54
CA SER A 156 -21.60 -37.68 -2.90
C SER A 156 -21.04 -37.86 -1.49
N ARG A 157 -19.71 -37.75 -1.33
CA ARG A 157 -19.04 -37.87 -0.03
C ARG A 157 -19.31 -36.70 0.91
N LEU A 158 -19.36 -35.46 0.40
CA LEU A 158 -19.59 -34.26 1.19
C LEU A 158 -21.02 -34.22 1.74
N PHE A 159 -22.01 -34.46 0.88
CA PHE A 159 -23.43 -34.40 1.24
C PHE A 159 -24.01 -35.73 1.76
N ALA A 160 -23.21 -36.80 1.73
CA ALA A 160 -23.64 -38.16 2.10
C ALA A 160 -24.89 -38.62 1.33
N VAL A 161 -24.85 -38.47 0.00
CA VAL A 161 -25.90 -38.90 -0.93
C VAL A 161 -25.33 -39.89 -1.96
N PRO A 162 -26.13 -40.82 -2.51
CA PRO A 162 -25.67 -41.73 -3.54
C PRO A 162 -25.16 -40.98 -4.78
N GLU A 163 -24.07 -41.42 -5.36
CA GLU A 163 -23.45 -40.79 -6.54
C GLU A 163 -24.40 -40.73 -7.75
N SER A 164 -25.27 -41.72 -7.90
CA SER A 164 -26.31 -41.76 -8.95
C SER A 164 -27.37 -40.65 -8.84
N THR A 165 -27.48 -39.99 -7.69
CA THR A 165 -28.43 -38.89 -7.45
C THR A 165 -27.81 -37.52 -7.70
N VAL A 166 -26.50 -37.45 -7.95
CA VAL A 166 -25.79 -36.19 -8.14
C VAL A 166 -25.83 -35.76 -9.61
N ASN A 167 -26.47 -34.62 -9.86
CA ASN A 167 -26.47 -33.96 -11.16
C ASN A 167 -25.47 -32.79 -11.16
N VAL A 168 -24.64 -32.72 -12.20
CA VAL A 168 -23.67 -31.64 -12.38
C VAL A 168 -24.16 -30.75 -13.52
N ILE A 169 -24.36 -29.47 -13.21
CA ILE A 169 -24.76 -28.45 -14.18
C ILE A 169 -23.49 -27.65 -14.51
N ILE A 170 -23.13 -27.59 -15.79
CA ILE A 170 -21.96 -26.86 -16.28
C ILE A 170 -22.39 -25.78 -17.26
N GLU A 171 -21.56 -24.75 -17.38
CA GLU A 171 -21.67 -23.75 -18.44
C GLU A 171 -20.98 -24.23 -19.72
N SER A 172 -21.46 -23.73 -20.86
CA SER A 172 -20.82 -23.91 -22.16
C SER A 172 -20.74 -22.56 -22.85
N TYR A 173 -19.58 -22.23 -23.41
CA TYR A 173 -19.45 -21.06 -24.28
C TYR A 173 -20.36 -21.23 -25.49
N GLU A 174 -21.09 -20.18 -25.83
CA GLU A 174 -21.81 -20.12 -27.09
C GLU A 174 -20.78 -20.11 -28.22
N ALA A 175 -20.96 -20.97 -29.23
CA ALA A 175 -20.05 -21.05 -30.34
C ALA A 175 -20.11 -19.73 -31.14
N LEU A 176 -18.94 -19.21 -31.52
CA LEU A 176 -18.89 -18.07 -32.42
C LEU A 176 -19.61 -18.42 -33.73
N PRO A 177 -20.54 -17.58 -34.20
CA PRO A 177 -21.22 -17.82 -35.46
C PRO A 177 -20.21 -17.78 -36.60
N ALA A 178 -20.41 -18.64 -37.60
CA ALA A 178 -19.53 -18.67 -38.77
C ALA A 178 -19.62 -17.35 -39.54
N LEU A 179 -18.47 -16.87 -40.02
CA LEU A 179 -18.39 -15.73 -40.93
C LEU A 179 -19.24 -16.01 -42.19
N PRO A 180 -20.17 -15.12 -42.58
CA PRO A 180 -20.99 -15.32 -43.77
C PRO A 180 -20.14 -15.43 -45.06
N GLU A 181 -20.58 -16.28 -45.99
CA GLU A 181 -19.95 -16.39 -47.31
C GLU A 181 -20.03 -15.04 -48.05
N GLY A 182 -18.88 -14.56 -48.55
CA GLY A 182 -18.77 -13.28 -49.25
C GLY A 182 -18.48 -12.06 -48.36
N ALA A 183 -18.20 -12.25 -47.07
CA ALA A 183 -17.77 -11.17 -46.18
C ALA A 183 -16.51 -10.45 -46.70
N ALA A 184 -16.63 -9.15 -46.98
CA ALA A 184 -15.53 -8.32 -47.47
C ALA A 184 -14.72 -7.73 -46.31
N VAL A 185 -13.40 -7.71 -46.46
CA VAL A 185 -12.53 -7.01 -45.51
C VAL A 185 -12.70 -5.51 -45.70
N PRO A 186 -13.04 -4.73 -44.64
CA PRO A 186 -13.19 -3.29 -44.78
C PRO A 186 -11.83 -2.62 -45.08
N PRO A 187 -11.82 -1.47 -45.78
CA PRO A 187 -10.62 -0.68 -45.94
C PRO A 187 -10.12 -0.21 -44.56
N PRO A 188 -8.79 -0.10 -44.36
CA PRO A 188 -8.27 0.35 -43.09
C PRO A 188 -8.55 1.85 -42.89
N PRO A 189 -8.74 2.33 -41.63
CA PRO A 189 -8.91 3.76 -41.37
C PRO A 189 -7.70 4.56 -41.86
N VAL A 190 -7.90 5.77 -42.40
CA VAL A 190 -6.80 6.58 -42.95
C VAL A 190 -5.80 6.95 -41.85
N THR A 191 -6.29 7.39 -40.69
CA THR A 191 -5.50 7.71 -39.49
C THR A 191 -6.05 6.97 -38.26
N PRO A 192 -5.72 5.68 -38.07
CA PRO A 192 -6.26 4.88 -36.97
C PRO A 192 -5.93 5.45 -35.58
N VAL A 193 -4.71 5.97 -35.40
CA VAL A 193 -4.25 6.52 -34.12
C VAL A 193 -5.06 7.75 -33.70
N ASP A 194 -5.29 8.69 -34.62
CA ASP A 194 -6.08 9.89 -34.32
C ASP A 194 -7.55 9.55 -34.10
N LEU A 195 -8.10 8.60 -34.87
CA LEU A 195 -9.45 8.11 -34.67
C LEU A 195 -9.62 7.44 -33.30
N LEU A 196 -8.63 6.64 -32.86
CA LEU A 196 -8.63 6.04 -31.53
C LEU A 196 -8.59 7.10 -30.44
N ARG A 197 -7.70 8.09 -30.56
CA ARG A 197 -7.59 9.20 -29.60
C ARG A 197 -8.93 9.94 -29.47
N GLN A 198 -9.53 10.31 -30.60
CA GLN A 198 -10.84 10.97 -30.63
C GLN A 198 -11.93 10.15 -29.94
N ARG A 199 -11.96 8.83 -30.15
CA ARG A 199 -12.93 7.93 -29.53
C ARG A 199 -12.74 7.82 -28.02
N LEU A 200 -11.49 7.76 -27.54
CA LEU A 200 -11.18 7.72 -26.12
C LEU A 200 -11.58 9.04 -25.43
N GLU A 201 -11.23 10.19 -26.01
CA GLU A 201 -11.63 11.51 -25.50
C GLU A 201 -13.17 11.64 -25.43
N SER A 202 -13.89 11.20 -26.47
CA SER A 202 -15.37 11.24 -26.48
C SER A 202 -16.03 10.32 -25.45
N ALA A 203 -15.31 9.29 -24.99
CA ALA A 203 -15.78 8.32 -24.01
C ALA A 203 -15.49 8.77 -22.56
N GLU A 204 -14.60 9.75 -22.35
CA GLU A 204 -14.39 10.39 -21.05
C GLU A 204 -15.51 11.39 -20.72
N ASP A 205 -16.03 12.10 -21.74
CA ASP A 205 -17.09 13.11 -21.57
C ASP A 205 -18.53 12.55 -21.57
N ASN A 206 -18.74 11.37 -22.17
CA ASN A 206 -20.04 10.68 -22.14
C ASN A 206 -19.83 9.29 -21.56
N GLU A 207 -20.55 8.95 -20.49
CA GLU A 207 -20.75 7.55 -20.11
C GLU A 207 -21.04 6.76 -21.37
N LEU A 208 -20.14 5.85 -21.77
CA LEU A 208 -20.33 4.97 -22.93
C LEU A 208 -21.75 4.41 -22.85
N ASP A 209 -22.63 4.93 -23.70
CA ASP A 209 -24.06 4.63 -23.66
C ASP A 209 -24.22 3.22 -24.20
N PHE A 210 -24.05 2.22 -23.32
CA PHE A 210 -24.16 0.78 -23.61
C PHE A 210 -25.56 0.36 -24.12
N SER A 211 -26.46 1.33 -24.36
CA SER A 211 -27.85 1.10 -24.75
C SER A 211 -28.13 1.26 -26.24
N ARG A 212 -27.21 1.82 -27.03
CA ARG A 212 -27.44 1.98 -28.48
C ARG A 212 -27.04 0.75 -29.27
N ALA A 213 -27.88 -0.29 -29.18
CA ALA A 213 -27.89 -1.34 -30.18
C ALA A 213 -28.50 -0.79 -31.48
N ILE A 214 -27.66 -0.27 -32.37
CA ILE A 214 -28.06 -0.09 -33.77
C ILE A 214 -27.90 -1.45 -34.44
N GLU A 215 -29.00 -2.10 -34.80
CA GLU A 215 -29.00 -3.44 -35.42
C GLU A 215 -28.07 -3.51 -36.63
N ASP A 216 -27.94 -2.41 -37.38
CA ASP A 216 -27.07 -2.31 -38.55
C ASP A 216 -25.57 -2.30 -38.20
N GLU A 217 -25.16 -1.62 -37.13
CA GLU A 217 -23.77 -1.64 -36.67
C GLU A 217 -23.37 -3.02 -36.14
N THR A 218 -24.31 -3.68 -35.44
CA THR A 218 -24.13 -5.05 -34.94
C THR A 218 -23.90 -6.02 -36.11
N LYS A 219 -24.75 -5.97 -37.15
CA LYS A 219 -24.57 -6.80 -38.35
C LYS A 219 -23.28 -6.48 -39.09
N SER A 220 -22.92 -5.20 -39.22
CA SER A 220 -21.69 -4.78 -39.89
C SER A 220 -20.44 -5.30 -39.19
N LEU A 221 -20.40 -5.28 -37.86
CA LEU A 221 -19.25 -5.75 -37.11
C LEU A 221 -19.15 -7.28 -37.10
N MET A 222 -20.29 -7.98 -36.96
CA MET A 222 -20.34 -9.44 -37.02
C MET A 222 -19.96 -10.01 -38.39
N ASN A 223 -20.19 -9.24 -39.47
CA ASN A 223 -19.79 -9.62 -40.83
C ASN A 223 -18.34 -9.23 -41.17
N ASN A 224 -17.57 -8.68 -40.22
CA ASN A 224 -16.21 -8.22 -40.47
C ASN A 224 -15.18 -9.35 -40.28
N PRO A 225 -14.42 -9.73 -41.33
CA PRO A 225 -13.43 -10.80 -41.23
C PRO A 225 -12.32 -10.54 -40.21
N ILE A 226 -11.93 -9.28 -39.98
CA ILE A 226 -10.91 -8.89 -39.00
C ILE A 226 -11.44 -9.09 -37.58
N PHE A 227 -12.67 -8.64 -37.33
CA PHE A 227 -13.33 -8.82 -36.03
C PHE A 227 -13.51 -10.31 -35.69
N HIS A 228 -13.92 -11.12 -36.66
CA HIS A 228 -14.02 -12.57 -36.50
C HIS A 228 -12.65 -13.23 -36.27
N ALA A 229 -11.59 -12.79 -36.95
CA ALA A 229 -10.22 -13.26 -36.69
C ALA A 229 -9.74 -12.89 -35.29
N LEU A 230 -10.08 -11.69 -34.81
CA LEU A 230 -9.80 -11.23 -33.45
C LEU A 230 -10.53 -12.11 -32.43
N GLN A 231 -11.82 -12.37 -32.63
CA GLN A 231 -12.62 -13.25 -31.75
C GLN A 231 -11.99 -14.64 -31.63
N ARG A 232 -11.61 -15.26 -32.75
CA ARG A 232 -10.98 -16.59 -32.75
C ARG A 232 -9.59 -16.61 -32.12
N TYR A 233 -8.79 -15.58 -32.36
CA TYR A 233 -7.42 -15.52 -31.83
C TYR A 233 -7.43 -15.39 -30.30
N PHE A 234 -8.34 -14.59 -29.76
CA PHE A 234 -8.48 -14.34 -28.32
C PHE A 234 -9.49 -15.25 -27.61
N GLU A 235 -9.89 -16.38 -28.22
CA GLU A 235 -10.59 -17.47 -27.50
C GLU A 235 -9.76 -17.99 -26.32
N LYS A 236 -8.43 -17.88 -26.42
CA LYS A 236 -7.48 -18.15 -25.33
C LYS A 236 -6.65 -16.89 -25.03
N PRO A 237 -6.17 -16.71 -23.79
CA PRO A 237 -5.27 -15.62 -23.46
C PRO A 237 -4.03 -15.64 -24.38
N ALA A 238 -3.82 -14.54 -25.10
CA ALA A 238 -2.72 -14.39 -26.05
C ALA A 238 -2.20 -12.95 -26.03
N LEU A 239 -0.94 -12.77 -26.44
CA LEU A 239 -0.35 -11.44 -26.60
C LEU A 239 -0.91 -10.77 -27.85
N ILE A 240 -1.03 -9.44 -27.85
CA ILE A 240 -1.49 -8.67 -29.01
C ILE A 240 -0.41 -8.63 -30.11
N ALA A 241 0.87 -8.54 -29.73
CA ALA A 241 1.97 -8.38 -30.69
C ALA A 241 2.02 -9.48 -31.78
N PRO A 242 1.84 -10.77 -31.48
CA PRO A 242 1.75 -11.79 -32.53
C PRO A 242 0.50 -11.67 -33.41
N PHE A 243 -0.63 -11.18 -32.89
CA PHE A 243 -1.85 -10.94 -33.69
C PHE A 243 -1.65 -9.85 -34.76
N LEU A 244 -0.75 -8.90 -34.52
CA LEU A 244 -0.39 -7.88 -35.54
C LEU A 244 0.18 -8.53 -36.81
N LYS A 245 0.80 -9.71 -36.72
CA LYS A 245 1.25 -10.46 -37.91
C LYS A 245 0.07 -10.99 -38.73
N THR A 246 -0.99 -11.44 -38.05
CA THR A 246 -2.25 -11.82 -38.70
C THR A 246 -2.92 -10.60 -39.35
N MET A 247 -2.89 -9.44 -38.68
CA MET A 247 -3.40 -8.18 -39.25
C MET A 247 -2.73 -7.80 -40.57
N ARG A 248 -1.41 -8.00 -40.70
CA ARG A 248 -0.66 -7.74 -41.93
C ARG A 248 -1.05 -8.65 -43.10
N GLY A 249 -1.67 -9.79 -42.83
CA GLY A 249 -2.18 -10.72 -43.85
C GLY A 249 -3.50 -10.27 -44.49
N PHE A 250 -4.16 -9.25 -43.93
CA PHE A 250 -5.37 -8.68 -44.52
C PHE A 250 -5.04 -7.63 -45.60
N PRO A 251 -5.88 -7.49 -46.63
CA PRO A 251 -5.69 -6.49 -47.68
C PRO A 251 -5.44 -5.08 -47.13
N SER A 252 -4.50 -4.36 -47.76
CA SER A 252 -4.14 -2.96 -47.46
C SER A 252 -3.48 -2.71 -46.10
N ARG A 253 -3.00 -3.74 -45.40
CA ARG A 253 -2.36 -3.66 -44.07
C ARG A 253 -0.90 -4.17 -44.00
N GLU A 254 -0.38 -4.65 -45.12
CA GLU A 254 0.96 -5.26 -45.24
C GLU A 254 2.10 -4.33 -44.79
N ASN A 255 2.04 -3.06 -45.22
CA ASN A 255 3.08 -2.05 -45.04
C ASN A 255 2.74 -0.98 -44.00
N ARG A 256 1.72 -1.21 -43.16
CA ARG A 256 1.35 -0.27 -42.10
C ARG A 256 2.29 -0.35 -40.91
N SER A 257 2.42 0.77 -40.19
CA SER A 257 3.18 0.83 -38.94
C SER A 257 2.53 -0.08 -37.88
N GLU A 258 3.33 -0.57 -36.92
CA GLU A 258 2.77 -1.37 -35.82
C GLU A 258 1.80 -0.56 -34.96
N GLU A 259 2.04 0.75 -34.80
CA GLU A 259 1.14 1.67 -34.09
C GLU A 259 -0.22 1.79 -34.78
N ASP A 260 -0.27 1.91 -36.11
CA ASP A 260 -1.53 1.98 -36.86
C ASP A 260 -2.34 0.69 -36.75
N LEU A 261 -1.66 -0.47 -36.85
CA LEU A 261 -2.30 -1.78 -36.72
C LEU A 261 -2.82 -1.99 -35.30
N LEU A 262 -2.05 -1.60 -34.29
CA LEU A 262 -2.45 -1.68 -32.90
C LEU A 262 -3.66 -0.78 -32.60
N ALA A 263 -3.66 0.45 -33.14
CA ALA A 263 -4.80 1.35 -33.02
C ALA A 263 -6.06 0.79 -33.69
N GLU A 264 -5.93 0.17 -34.86
CA GLU A 264 -7.04 -0.52 -35.53
C GLU A 264 -7.60 -1.69 -34.69
N VAL A 265 -6.73 -2.48 -34.05
CA VAL A 265 -7.14 -3.54 -33.12
C VAL A 265 -7.92 -2.96 -31.93
N TYR A 266 -7.44 -1.88 -31.31
CA TYR A 266 -8.14 -1.22 -30.21
C TYR A 266 -9.50 -0.67 -30.62
N LEU A 267 -9.63 -0.11 -31.84
CA LEU A 267 -10.92 0.34 -32.36
C LEU A 267 -11.93 -0.81 -32.46
N TYR A 268 -11.51 -2.00 -32.90
CA TYR A 268 -12.38 -3.18 -32.92
C TYR A 268 -12.75 -3.69 -31.52
N LEU A 269 -11.81 -3.64 -30.57
CA LEU A 269 -12.08 -4.00 -29.18
C LEU A 269 -13.09 -3.04 -28.54
N LEU A 270 -12.95 -1.74 -28.78
CA LEU A 270 -13.88 -0.71 -28.31
C LEU A 270 -15.27 -0.85 -28.96
N ALA A 271 -15.33 -1.11 -30.27
CA ALA A 271 -16.60 -1.32 -30.95
C ALA A 271 -17.31 -2.57 -30.41
N GLY A 272 -16.60 -3.68 -30.24
CA GLY A 272 -17.16 -4.92 -29.70
C GLY A 272 -17.60 -4.80 -28.24
N SER A 273 -16.94 -3.96 -27.42
CA SER A 273 -17.33 -3.74 -26.03
C SER A 273 -18.50 -2.76 -25.87
N SER A 274 -18.69 -1.86 -26.83
CA SER A 274 -19.75 -0.84 -26.80
C SER A 274 -21.08 -1.33 -27.37
N ILE A 275 -21.05 -2.21 -28.37
CA ILE A 275 -22.24 -2.77 -29.01
C ILE A 275 -22.78 -3.93 -28.16
N ALA A 276 -23.96 -3.75 -27.58
CA ALA A 276 -24.57 -4.70 -26.66
C ALA A 276 -25.99 -5.13 -27.08
N PRO A 277 -26.15 -6.03 -28.07
CA PRO A 277 -27.47 -6.58 -28.40
C PRO A 277 -28.06 -7.27 -27.18
N ASN A 278 -29.33 -6.97 -26.86
CA ASN A 278 -30.03 -7.49 -25.68
C ASN A 278 -29.33 -7.18 -24.34
N GLY A 279 -28.54 -6.11 -24.27
CA GLY A 279 -27.82 -5.71 -23.06
C GLY A 279 -26.58 -6.55 -22.75
N GLN A 280 -26.09 -7.36 -23.70
CA GLN A 280 -24.82 -8.08 -23.57
C GLN A 280 -23.82 -7.61 -24.64
N PRO A 281 -22.62 -7.11 -24.26
CA PRO A 281 -21.62 -6.67 -25.22
C PRO A 281 -21.09 -7.85 -26.05
N LEU A 282 -20.80 -7.59 -27.33
CA LEU A 282 -20.26 -8.59 -28.26
C LEU A 282 -18.87 -9.09 -27.84
N LEU A 283 -18.05 -8.21 -27.23
CA LEU A 283 -16.77 -8.54 -26.64
C LEU A 283 -16.70 -8.06 -25.19
N ARG A 284 -16.10 -8.88 -24.33
CA ARG A 284 -15.72 -8.50 -22.97
C ARG A 284 -14.21 -8.62 -22.83
N PRO A 285 -13.43 -7.69 -23.45
CA PRO A 285 -11.98 -7.79 -23.42
C PRO A 285 -11.48 -7.78 -21.98
N LYS A 286 -10.63 -8.75 -21.63
CA LYS A 286 -9.94 -8.81 -20.34
C LYS A 286 -8.47 -8.47 -20.60
N LEU A 287 -8.01 -7.37 -20.02
CA LEU A 287 -6.62 -6.96 -20.09
C LEU A 287 -5.87 -7.51 -18.88
N HIS A 288 -4.79 -8.23 -19.13
CA HIS A 288 -3.89 -8.74 -18.10
C HIS A 288 -2.58 -7.95 -18.17
N PHE A 289 -2.32 -7.15 -17.15
CA PHE A 289 -1.08 -6.38 -17.02
C PHE A 289 -0.18 -7.04 -15.99
N PHE A 290 1.08 -7.27 -16.37
CA PHE A 290 2.11 -7.79 -15.48
C PHE A 290 3.03 -6.64 -15.12
N LEU A 291 3.10 -6.33 -13.83
CA LEU A 291 3.94 -5.26 -13.29
C LEU A 291 4.94 -5.90 -12.34
N LYS A 292 6.21 -5.50 -12.45
CA LYS A 292 7.29 -5.89 -11.54
C LYS A 292 7.65 -4.66 -10.71
N GLY A 293 7.56 -4.79 -9.39
CA GLY A 293 8.03 -3.77 -8.45
C GLY A 293 9.56 -3.60 -8.50
N ILE A 294 10.05 -2.46 -8.02
CA ILE A 294 11.49 -2.17 -8.00
C ILE A 294 12.11 -2.86 -6.78
N ARG A 295 12.66 -4.07 -6.95
CA ARG A 295 13.12 -4.88 -5.82
C ARG A 295 14.50 -4.51 -5.32
N ASP A 296 15.47 -4.30 -6.20
CA ASP A 296 16.81 -3.86 -5.84
C ASP A 296 17.35 -2.96 -6.94
N LEU A 297 17.44 -1.67 -6.66
CA LEU A 297 18.12 -0.75 -7.57
C LEU A 297 19.61 -0.97 -7.47
N ALA A 298 20.21 -1.13 -8.64
CA ALA A 298 21.64 -1.09 -8.79
C ALA A 298 22.07 0.06 -9.68
N VAL A 299 23.35 0.36 -9.66
CA VAL A 299 23.98 1.36 -10.51
C VAL A 299 25.13 0.71 -11.25
N GLN A 300 25.24 1.05 -12.52
CA GLN A 300 26.38 0.77 -13.34
C GLN A 300 27.07 2.08 -13.68
N PHE A 301 28.38 2.14 -13.45
CA PHE A 301 29.20 3.28 -13.83
C PHE A 301 29.82 2.99 -15.19
N THR A 302 29.74 3.96 -16.10
CA THR A 302 30.53 3.99 -17.33
C THR A 302 31.52 5.17 -17.26
N PRO A 303 32.56 5.21 -18.11
CA PRO A 303 33.48 6.36 -18.16
C PRO A 303 32.81 7.71 -18.48
N PHE A 304 31.57 7.69 -18.99
CA PHE A 304 30.85 8.89 -19.45
C PHE A 304 29.64 9.23 -18.59
N GLU A 305 28.92 8.23 -18.10
CA GLU A 305 27.66 8.41 -17.37
C GLU A 305 27.39 7.30 -16.34
N ARG A 306 26.48 7.61 -15.43
CA ARG A 306 25.94 6.67 -14.44
C ARG A 306 24.59 6.15 -14.92
N LYS A 307 24.47 4.83 -15.08
CA LYS A 307 23.21 4.18 -15.47
C LYS A 307 22.56 3.52 -14.26
N LEU A 308 21.28 3.80 -14.03
CA LEU A 308 20.46 3.05 -13.07
C LEU A 308 20.04 1.72 -13.71
N ILE A 309 20.17 0.65 -12.94
CA ILE A 309 19.85 -0.71 -13.35
C ILE A 309 18.63 -1.15 -12.55
N LEU A 310 17.56 -1.49 -13.26
CA LEU A 310 16.29 -1.95 -12.70
C LEU A 310 16.13 -3.47 -12.82
N ASP A 311 16.74 -4.05 -13.86
CA ASP A 311 16.88 -5.49 -14.06
C ASP A 311 18.32 -5.84 -14.44
N GLU A 312 18.80 -7.02 -14.06
CA GLU A 312 20.17 -7.46 -14.35
C GLU A 312 20.45 -7.53 -15.87
N THR A 313 19.41 -7.75 -16.67
CA THR A 313 19.46 -7.76 -18.13
C THR A 313 19.65 -6.37 -18.76
N ASP A 314 19.40 -5.29 -18.01
CA ASP A 314 19.63 -3.91 -18.48
C ASP A 314 21.10 -3.50 -18.39
N GLY A 315 21.92 -4.26 -17.66
CA GLY A 315 23.33 -3.99 -17.45
C GLY A 315 24.21 -4.41 -18.63
N ASP A 316 25.19 -3.59 -18.96
CA ASP A 316 26.26 -3.99 -19.89
C ASP A 316 27.25 -4.90 -19.16
N LEU A 317 27.42 -6.14 -19.65
CA LEU A 317 28.31 -7.13 -19.05
C LEU A 317 29.78 -6.68 -18.95
N ALA A 318 30.17 -5.63 -19.68
CA ALA A 318 31.51 -5.06 -19.60
C ALA A 318 31.80 -4.32 -18.28
N TYR A 319 30.78 -3.80 -17.59
CA TYR A 319 30.94 -2.96 -16.40
C TYR A 319 30.34 -3.59 -15.15
N ARG A 320 30.95 -3.31 -13.99
CA ARG A 320 30.48 -3.80 -12.71
C ARG A 320 29.20 -3.09 -12.29
N ILE A 321 28.25 -3.88 -11.77
CA ILE A 321 26.98 -3.42 -11.21
C ILE A 321 27.11 -3.34 -9.69
N TRP A 322 26.57 -2.27 -9.09
CA TRP A 322 26.69 -1.97 -7.68
C TRP A 322 25.31 -1.82 -7.03
N PRO A 323 25.02 -2.53 -5.93
CA PRO A 323 23.78 -2.30 -5.20
C PRO A 323 23.75 -0.88 -4.62
N ALA A 324 22.62 -0.20 -4.76
CA ALA A 324 22.44 1.16 -4.28
C ALA A 324 21.75 1.18 -2.92
N PHE A 325 22.25 2.02 -2.02
CA PHE A 325 21.73 2.23 -0.67
C PHE A 325 21.45 3.71 -0.43
N ASN A 326 20.60 4.04 0.54
CA ASN A 326 20.43 5.41 1.02
C ASN A 326 20.65 5.54 2.53
N CYS A 327 21.08 6.72 2.94
CA CYS A 327 21.11 7.13 4.32
C CYS A 327 19.67 7.21 4.85
N ASN A 328 19.41 6.49 5.94
CA ASN A 328 18.14 6.48 6.65
C ASN A 328 17.74 7.82 7.29
N PHE A 329 18.63 8.82 7.29
CA PHE A 329 18.39 10.11 7.92
C PHE A 329 18.12 11.21 6.89
N CYS A 330 19.00 11.37 5.90
CA CYS A 330 18.88 12.44 4.88
C CYS A 330 18.56 11.94 3.47
N GLY A 331 18.61 10.63 3.20
CA GLY A 331 18.35 10.07 1.88
C GLY A 331 19.54 10.05 0.91
N GLN A 332 20.73 10.54 1.30
CA GLN A 332 21.94 10.50 0.47
C GLN A 332 22.27 9.06 0.04
N HIS A 333 22.55 8.85 -1.25
CA HIS A 333 22.85 7.52 -1.78
C HIS A 333 24.31 7.11 -1.55
N TYR A 334 24.52 5.81 -1.37
CA TYR A 334 25.81 5.16 -1.17
C TYR A 334 25.84 3.81 -1.88
N TYR A 335 27.04 3.35 -2.21
CA TYR A 335 27.31 2.02 -2.74
C TYR A 335 28.26 1.31 -1.79
N ILE A 336 28.08 0.00 -1.62
CA ILE A 336 28.88 -0.83 -0.71
C ILE A 336 29.54 -1.96 -1.48
N SER A 337 30.78 -2.27 -1.12
CA SER A 337 31.46 -3.49 -1.54
C SER A 337 32.65 -3.77 -0.65
N ASP A 338 32.89 -5.06 -0.43
CA ASP A 338 34.04 -5.54 0.31
C ASP A 338 35.26 -5.53 -0.60
N HIS A 339 36.36 -5.00 -0.05
CA HIS A 339 37.63 -4.90 -0.76
C HIS A 339 38.78 -5.35 0.13
N ASN A 340 39.81 -5.88 -0.53
CA ASN A 340 41.11 -6.12 0.08
C ASN A 340 42.01 -4.91 -0.16
N GLU A 341 42.70 -4.49 0.89
CA GLU A 341 43.75 -3.48 0.81
C GLU A 341 45.00 -4.09 0.16
N VAL A 342 45.42 -3.55 -0.98
CA VAL A 342 46.56 -4.02 -1.76
C VAL A 342 47.55 -2.88 -1.89
N ARG A 343 48.82 -3.14 -1.57
CA ARG A 343 49.93 -2.16 -1.57
C ARG A 343 49.71 -1.03 -0.54
N LEU A 344 50.39 -1.17 0.60
CA LEU A 344 50.46 -0.15 1.64
C LEU A 344 51.63 0.80 1.38
N ASP A 345 51.43 2.09 1.59
CA ASP A 345 52.48 3.11 1.55
C ASP A 345 53.41 3.01 2.78
N SER A 346 54.42 3.86 2.85
CA SER A 346 55.38 3.90 3.97
C SER A 346 54.78 4.28 5.32
N LYS A 347 53.53 4.75 5.35
CA LYS A 347 52.75 5.07 6.55
C LYS A 347 51.72 3.97 6.89
N GLY A 348 51.67 2.89 6.11
CA GLY A 348 50.71 1.80 6.29
C GLY A 348 49.32 2.11 5.75
N GLU A 349 49.18 3.07 4.84
CA GLU A 349 47.90 3.37 4.16
C GLU A 349 47.83 2.68 2.80
N ALA A 350 46.71 2.03 2.48
CA ALA A 350 46.53 1.39 1.20
C ALA A 350 46.45 2.40 0.04
N ASP A 351 47.10 2.08 -1.07
CA ASP A 351 47.05 2.85 -2.32
C ASP A 351 46.06 2.24 -3.34
N LEU A 352 45.75 0.95 -3.22
CA LEU A 352 44.86 0.21 -4.11
C LEU A 352 43.89 -0.67 -3.29
N TRP A 353 42.61 -0.63 -3.62
CA TRP A 353 41.60 -1.54 -3.04
C TRP A 353 40.98 -2.39 -4.13
N VAL A 354 41.13 -3.71 -4.02
CA VAL A 354 40.64 -4.67 -5.01
C VAL A 354 39.40 -5.38 -4.45
N PRO A 355 38.26 -5.39 -5.16
CA PRO A 355 37.06 -6.04 -4.66
C PRO A 355 37.26 -7.56 -4.51
N GLN A 356 36.67 -8.13 -3.47
CA GLN A 356 36.72 -9.57 -3.22
C GLN A 356 35.92 -10.36 -4.27
N GLY A 357 36.39 -11.57 -4.60
CA GLY A 357 35.66 -12.52 -5.44
C GLY A 357 34.80 -13.47 -4.61
N GLU A 358 33.81 -14.13 -5.25
CA GLU A 358 32.92 -15.11 -4.59
C GLU A 358 33.67 -16.36 -4.05
N GLU A 359 34.88 -16.64 -4.53
CA GLU A 359 35.71 -17.79 -4.14
C GLU A 359 36.64 -17.52 -2.93
N ASP A 360 36.77 -16.26 -2.47
CA ASP A 360 37.76 -15.84 -1.46
C ASP A 360 37.25 -15.99 0.00
N SER A 361 36.53 -17.07 0.33
CA SER A 361 35.68 -17.13 1.54
C SER A 361 36.30 -17.68 2.84
N GLU A 362 37.52 -18.23 2.83
CA GLU A 362 38.01 -18.95 4.03
C GLU A 362 38.93 -18.16 4.98
N GLU A 363 39.55 -17.04 4.57
CA GLU A 363 40.40 -16.21 5.47
C GLU A 363 40.37 -14.69 5.15
N ALA A 364 39.27 -14.16 4.61
CA ALA A 364 39.22 -12.77 4.17
C ALA A 364 38.85 -11.78 5.29
N THR A 365 39.79 -10.90 5.65
CA THR A 365 39.63 -9.75 6.57
C THR A 365 39.14 -8.49 5.83
N GLY A 366 38.16 -8.65 4.94
CA GLY A 366 37.65 -7.54 4.13
C GLY A 366 37.00 -6.46 4.98
N GLU A 367 37.37 -5.20 4.75
CA GLU A 367 36.65 -4.06 5.33
C GLU A 367 35.59 -3.56 4.32
N PRO A 368 34.35 -3.29 4.78
CA PRO A 368 33.33 -2.73 3.90
C PRO A 368 33.75 -1.32 3.49
N ILE A 369 33.82 -1.08 2.19
CA ILE A 369 34.08 0.25 1.64
C ILE A 369 32.76 0.82 1.13
N LEU A 370 32.46 2.05 1.58
CA LEU A 370 31.34 2.81 1.09
C LEU A 370 31.84 3.95 0.24
N PHE A 371 31.08 4.27 -0.81
CA PHE A 371 31.37 5.45 -1.59
C PHE A 371 30.11 6.06 -2.16
N THR A 372 30.22 7.32 -2.56
CA THR A 372 29.17 8.07 -3.25
C THR A 372 29.79 8.92 -4.36
N ASP A 373 28.95 9.47 -5.22
CA ASP A 373 29.41 10.21 -6.40
C ASP A 373 30.09 11.53 -5.97
N SER A 374 31.11 11.94 -6.72
CA SER A 374 31.77 13.24 -6.52
C SER A 374 31.04 14.32 -7.34
N ASN A 375 29.91 14.82 -6.83
CA ASN A 375 29.05 15.79 -7.54
C ASN A 375 29.67 17.20 -7.72
N GLY A 376 30.99 17.37 -7.70
CA GLY A 376 31.67 18.67 -7.80
C GLY A 376 31.38 19.65 -6.65
N GLN A 377 30.44 19.32 -5.75
CA GLN A 377 30.30 19.94 -4.44
C GLN A 377 31.38 19.34 -3.56
N ASN A 378 32.27 20.19 -3.04
CA ASN A 378 33.20 19.78 -2.00
C ASN A 378 32.39 19.05 -0.92
N PRO A 379 32.87 17.89 -0.41
CA PRO A 379 32.33 17.34 0.81
C PRO A 379 32.30 18.46 1.86
N SER A 380 31.33 18.40 2.78
CA SER A 380 31.14 19.46 3.79
C SER A 380 32.47 19.92 4.39
N PRO A 381 32.62 21.16 4.89
CA PRO A 381 33.89 21.73 5.37
C PRO A 381 34.58 20.96 6.52
N PHE A 382 34.00 19.83 6.95
CA PHE A 382 34.62 18.84 7.81
C PHE A 382 35.45 17.87 6.95
N GLU A 383 36.77 18.06 6.95
CA GLU A 383 37.77 17.13 6.41
C GLU A 383 37.47 15.70 6.86
N GLU A 384 37.25 14.75 5.94
CA GLU A 384 37.32 13.29 6.18
C GLU A 384 37.05 12.46 4.89
N ALA A 385 36.23 12.92 3.94
CA ALA A 385 36.01 12.17 2.70
C ALA A 385 37.24 12.17 1.77
N LEU A 386 37.80 10.99 1.48
CA LEU A 386 38.89 10.84 0.52
C LEU A 386 38.32 10.64 -0.90
N THR A 387 38.61 11.57 -1.81
CA THR A 387 38.33 11.36 -3.24
C THR A 387 39.29 10.30 -3.77
N VAL A 388 38.74 9.20 -4.27
CA VAL A 388 39.46 8.07 -4.86
C VAL A 388 38.96 7.81 -6.29
N TRP A 389 39.72 7.05 -7.07
CA TRP A 389 39.45 6.77 -8.48
C TRP A 389 38.98 5.32 -8.67
N LEU A 390 37.70 5.14 -8.98
CA LEU A 390 37.05 3.86 -9.20
C LEU A 390 37.21 3.39 -10.66
N CYS A 391 37.61 2.14 -10.84
CA CYS A 391 37.55 1.47 -12.14
C CYS A 391 36.13 0.92 -12.40
N PRO A 392 35.40 1.41 -13.41
CA PRO A 392 34.02 0.98 -13.67
C PRO A 392 33.91 -0.49 -14.13
N TYR A 393 35.00 -1.07 -14.65
CA TYR A 393 35.03 -2.43 -15.18
C TYR A 393 35.17 -3.48 -14.07
N CYS A 394 36.22 -3.40 -13.25
CA CYS A 394 36.50 -4.41 -12.22
C CYS A 394 36.10 -4.00 -10.81
N GLY A 395 35.88 -2.70 -10.56
CA GLY A 395 35.57 -2.12 -9.26
C GLY A 395 36.75 -1.79 -8.37
N THR A 396 37.99 -1.88 -8.86
CA THR A 396 39.18 -1.48 -8.08
C THR A 396 39.21 0.02 -7.83
N LEU A 397 39.43 0.44 -6.59
CA LEU A 397 39.60 1.83 -6.17
C LEU A 397 41.10 2.17 -6.10
N HIS A 398 41.48 3.35 -6.57
CA HIS A 398 42.85 3.85 -6.57
C HIS A 398 42.92 5.15 -5.79
N ARG A 399 43.93 5.30 -4.93
CA ARG A 399 44.11 6.53 -4.15
C ARG A 399 44.42 7.75 -5.02
N SER A 400 45.16 7.56 -6.10
CA SER A 400 45.56 8.60 -7.05
C SER A 400 45.03 8.33 -8.45
N LYS A 401 45.00 9.37 -9.30
CA LYS A 401 44.53 9.25 -10.69
C LYS A 401 45.60 8.54 -11.53
N ALA A 402 45.38 7.27 -11.83
CA ALA A 402 46.16 6.53 -12.83
C ALA A 402 45.51 6.62 -14.22
N ASP A 403 46.32 6.53 -15.29
CA ASP A 403 45.80 6.49 -16.67
C ASP A 403 45.05 5.20 -16.98
N ARG A 404 45.40 4.11 -16.27
CA ARG A 404 44.79 2.77 -16.39
C ARG A 404 44.65 2.14 -15.01
N CYS A 405 43.72 1.20 -14.89
CA CYS A 405 43.53 0.42 -13.68
C CYS A 405 44.79 -0.41 -13.37
N GLU A 406 45.29 -0.28 -12.14
CA GLU A 406 46.49 -1.00 -11.68
C GLU A 406 46.21 -2.45 -11.28
N ASN A 407 44.94 -2.88 -11.26
CA ASN A 407 44.59 -4.28 -11.05
C ASN A 407 45.15 -5.14 -12.20
N PRO A 408 46.03 -6.11 -11.92
CA PRO A 408 46.63 -6.96 -12.94
C PRO A 408 45.63 -7.70 -13.83
N LYS A 409 44.44 -8.01 -13.31
CA LYS A 409 43.36 -8.71 -14.02
C LYS A 409 42.53 -7.80 -14.94
N CYS A 410 42.64 -6.47 -14.86
CA CYS A 410 41.77 -5.53 -15.58
C CYS A 410 42.52 -4.64 -16.58
N ARG A 411 43.43 -3.77 -16.11
CA ARG A 411 44.23 -2.83 -16.93
C ARG A 411 43.45 -1.88 -17.86
N GLN A 412 42.15 -1.70 -17.66
CA GLN A 412 41.30 -0.80 -18.46
C GLN A 412 41.53 0.68 -18.09
N SER A 413 41.34 1.58 -19.07
CA SER A 413 41.38 3.05 -18.88
C SER A 413 40.01 3.61 -18.49
N GLY A 414 39.95 4.87 -18.02
CA GLY A 414 38.69 5.56 -17.72
C GLY A 414 38.25 5.40 -16.27
N LEU A 415 39.15 5.71 -15.33
CA LEU A 415 38.81 5.77 -13.90
C LEU A 415 37.92 6.98 -13.61
N ILE A 416 36.94 6.79 -12.73
CA ILE A 416 35.98 7.83 -12.32
C ILE A 416 36.21 8.27 -10.87
N PRO A 417 36.07 9.57 -10.54
CA PRO A 417 36.26 10.05 -9.17
C PRO A 417 35.03 9.76 -8.30
N VAL A 418 35.25 9.17 -7.12
CA VAL A 418 34.21 8.89 -6.12
C VAL A 418 34.69 9.31 -4.72
N ASN A 419 33.76 9.60 -3.82
CA ASN A 419 34.07 9.96 -2.44
C ASN A 419 33.93 8.73 -1.56
N ARG A 420 35.04 8.27 -0.97
CA ARG A 420 35.08 7.10 -0.08
C ARG A 420 34.76 7.45 1.37
N ILE A 421 34.07 6.52 2.04
CA ILE A 421 33.79 6.49 3.47
C ILE A 421 34.16 5.10 3.99
N ASP A 422 35.01 5.06 5.01
CA ASP A 422 35.47 3.84 5.65
C ASP A 422 35.55 4.04 7.17
N ARG A 423 36.27 3.14 7.84
CA ARG A 423 36.51 3.19 9.28
C ARG A 423 37.24 4.45 9.75
N LYS A 424 38.09 5.08 8.91
CA LYS A 424 38.76 6.34 9.26
C LYS A 424 37.73 7.47 9.45
N ASN A 425 36.62 7.39 8.72
CA ASN A 425 35.51 8.35 8.77
C ASN A 425 34.35 7.88 9.67
N ASP A 426 34.61 6.88 10.54
CA ASP A 426 33.63 6.30 11.47
C ASP A 426 32.32 5.86 10.77
N TYR A 427 32.40 5.53 9.47
CA TYR A 427 31.26 5.25 8.60
C TYR A 427 30.13 6.31 8.68
N ARG A 428 30.47 7.60 8.67
CA ARG A 428 29.48 8.69 8.78
C ARG A 428 29.01 9.21 7.43
N CYS A 429 27.75 9.65 7.40
CA CYS A 429 27.15 10.25 6.22
C CYS A 429 27.79 11.61 5.90
N LEU A 430 28.32 11.77 4.68
CA LEU A 430 28.94 13.02 4.19
C LEU A 430 28.01 14.24 4.16
N THR A 431 26.70 14.02 4.22
CA THR A 431 25.70 15.10 4.21
C THR A 431 25.18 15.44 5.61
N CYS A 432 24.89 14.43 6.43
CA CYS A 432 24.20 14.64 7.72
C CYS A 432 24.97 14.19 8.95
N ASP A 433 26.19 13.66 8.80
CA ASP A 433 27.10 13.24 9.86
C ASP A 433 26.51 12.18 10.82
N ARG A 434 25.48 11.45 10.35
CA ARG A 434 24.91 10.32 11.08
C ARG A 434 25.69 9.04 10.75
N PRO A 435 25.86 8.14 11.73
CA PRO A 435 26.49 6.85 11.48
C PRO A 435 25.65 6.05 10.46
N LEU A 436 26.34 5.49 9.45
CA LEU A 436 25.79 4.65 8.39
C LEU A 436 25.98 3.16 8.67
N LEU A 437 27.10 2.80 9.33
CA LEU A 437 27.43 1.45 9.77
C LEU A 437 27.85 1.43 11.24
N LYS A 438 27.43 0.38 11.96
CA LYS A 438 27.97 0.01 13.27
C LYS A 438 28.48 -1.43 13.17
N LEU A 439 29.79 -1.64 13.25
CA LEU A 439 30.36 -2.99 13.25
C LEU A 439 30.00 -3.73 14.55
N GLY A 440 29.48 -4.96 14.44
CA GLY A 440 29.29 -5.89 15.56
C GLY A 440 27.87 -6.03 16.11
N GLU A 441 26.88 -5.28 15.62
CA GLU A 441 25.46 -5.52 15.88
C GLU A 441 24.84 -6.09 14.59
N THR A 442 24.11 -7.21 14.68
CA THR A 442 23.39 -7.86 13.56
C THR A 442 22.66 -6.82 12.71
N ASP A 443 22.71 -6.99 11.38
CA ASP A 443 22.30 -6.13 10.25
C ASP A 443 20.93 -5.39 10.28
N GLU A 444 20.29 -5.22 11.42
CA GLU A 444 19.09 -4.42 11.59
C GLU A 444 19.38 -3.14 12.40
N MET A 445 19.49 -2.04 11.65
CA MET A 445 19.51 -0.62 12.06
C MET A 445 20.88 0.07 12.20
N THR A 446 21.72 -0.07 11.17
CA THR A 446 23.04 0.59 11.07
C THR A 446 23.02 2.02 10.52
N GLY A 447 22.03 2.39 9.70
CA GLY A 447 21.90 3.76 9.15
C GLY A 447 21.79 3.82 7.62
N LEU A 448 22.01 2.70 6.95
CA LEU A 448 21.75 2.50 5.51
C LEU A 448 20.51 1.63 5.28
N ARG A 449 19.93 1.78 4.10
CA ARG A 449 18.85 0.93 3.61
C ARG A 449 19.03 0.71 2.11
N SER A 450 18.85 -0.53 1.64
CA SER A 450 18.83 -0.82 0.20
C SER A 450 17.78 0.05 -0.50
N LEU A 451 18.08 0.60 -1.68
CA LEU A 451 17.08 1.23 -2.53
C LEU A 451 16.20 0.15 -3.14
N SER A 452 15.16 -0.20 -2.39
CA SER A 452 14.13 -1.14 -2.79
C SER A 452 12.75 -0.59 -2.49
N SER A 453 11.80 -0.92 -3.34
CA SER A 453 10.38 -0.79 -3.04
C SER A 453 9.91 -2.07 -2.38
N SER A 454 9.12 -1.92 -1.32
CA SER A 454 8.37 -3.03 -0.76
C SER A 454 7.13 -3.27 -1.60
N GLN A 455 6.76 -4.53 -1.82
CA GLN A 455 5.52 -4.91 -2.50
C GLN A 455 4.27 -4.19 -1.97
N ALA A 456 4.21 -3.92 -0.65
CA ALA A 456 3.11 -3.20 -0.03
C ALA A 456 2.98 -1.75 -0.52
N VAL A 457 4.12 -1.08 -0.80
CA VAL A 457 4.16 0.27 -1.34
C VAL A 457 3.81 0.25 -2.83
N ASP A 458 4.38 -0.68 -3.60
CA ASP A 458 4.06 -0.82 -5.03
C ASP A 458 2.56 -1.05 -5.23
N LEU A 459 2.00 -2.01 -4.49
CA LEU A 459 0.59 -2.32 -4.54
C LEU A 459 -0.27 -1.11 -4.13
N MET A 460 0.12 -0.40 -3.07
CA MET A 460 -0.59 0.81 -2.64
C MET A 460 -0.62 1.87 -3.73
N VAL A 461 0.53 2.22 -4.29
CA VAL A 461 0.65 3.28 -5.30
C VAL A 461 -0.15 2.92 -6.56
N LEU A 462 -0.01 1.68 -7.03
CA LEU A 462 -0.76 1.20 -8.20
C LEU A 462 -2.27 1.17 -7.94
N SER A 463 -2.68 0.76 -6.74
CA SER A 463 -4.08 0.71 -6.33
C SER A 463 -4.69 2.11 -6.26
N GLU A 464 -4.00 3.04 -5.60
CA GLU A 464 -4.46 4.43 -5.47
C GLU A 464 -4.54 5.12 -6.83
N HIS A 465 -3.52 4.94 -7.69
CA HIS A 465 -3.55 5.49 -9.03
C HIS A 465 -4.72 4.93 -9.84
N ALA A 466 -4.89 3.61 -9.88
CA ALA A 466 -5.99 2.97 -10.60
C ALA A 466 -7.37 3.40 -10.10
N LEU A 467 -7.52 3.64 -8.78
CA LEU A 467 -8.78 4.11 -8.20
C LEU A 467 -9.03 5.60 -8.45
N ASN A 468 -7.99 6.44 -8.48
CA ASN A 468 -8.12 7.88 -8.75
C ASN A 468 -8.47 8.16 -10.22
N GLU A 469 -7.98 7.34 -11.15
CA GLU A 469 -8.33 7.43 -12.57
C GLU A 469 -9.69 6.77 -12.89
N ALA A 470 -10.23 5.96 -11.98
CA ALA A 470 -11.52 5.30 -12.18
C ALA A 470 -12.69 6.28 -11.90
N PRO A 471 -13.76 6.25 -12.72
CA PRO A 471 -15.00 6.97 -12.42
C PRO A 471 -15.55 6.64 -11.03
N GLU A 472 -16.10 7.63 -10.32
CA GLU A 472 -16.55 7.48 -8.92
C GLU A 472 -17.58 6.36 -8.71
N ASP A 473 -18.41 6.05 -9.72
CA ASP A 473 -19.42 4.99 -9.69
C ASP A 473 -18.81 3.58 -9.89
N ARG A 474 -17.58 3.48 -10.39
CA ARG A 474 -16.91 2.24 -10.83
C ARG A 474 -15.54 1.98 -10.21
N ALA A 475 -15.05 2.85 -9.32
CA ALA A 475 -13.80 2.69 -8.59
C ALA A 475 -13.83 1.48 -7.62
N LYS A 476 -13.67 0.28 -8.17
CA LYS A 476 -13.60 -0.99 -7.42
C LYS A 476 -12.34 -1.72 -7.80
N LEU A 477 -11.54 -2.04 -6.79
CA LEU A 477 -10.33 -2.83 -6.93
C LEU A 477 -10.42 -4.08 -6.06
N LEU A 478 -10.10 -5.23 -6.64
CA LEU A 478 -10.00 -6.49 -5.93
C LEU A 478 -8.60 -7.04 -6.11
N ILE A 479 -7.89 -7.23 -4.99
CA ILE A 479 -6.52 -7.71 -4.98
C ILE A 479 -6.52 -9.11 -4.36
N PHE A 480 -5.95 -10.05 -5.10
CA PHE A 480 -5.75 -11.41 -4.64
C PHE A 480 -4.29 -11.62 -4.23
N SER A 481 -4.08 -12.35 -3.15
CA SER A 481 -2.78 -12.87 -2.75
C SER A 481 -2.96 -14.36 -2.46
N ASP A 482 -1.96 -15.14 -2.87
CA ASP A 482 -1.85 -16.57 -2.63
C ASP A 482 -1.60 -16.90 -1.15
N ASN A 483 -1.16 -15.91 -0.35
CA ASN A 483 -0.88 -16.05 1.06
C ASN A 483 -1.84 -15.22 1.93
N ARG A 484 -2.56 -15.87 2.85
CA ARG A 484 -3.48 -15.21 3.79
C ARG A 484 -2.80 -14.21 4.73
N GLN A 485 -1.58 -14.52 5.18
CA GLN A 485 -0.83 -13.65 6.08
C GLN A 485 -0.38 -12.38 5.36
N GLU A 486 0.08 -12.55 4.11
CA GLU A 486 0.47 -11.44 3.25
C GLU A 486 -0.73 -10.57 2.89
N ALA A 487 -1.86 -11.16 2.49
CA ALA A 487 -3.11 -10.43 2.25
C ALA A 487 -3.52 -9.60 3.48
N SER A 488 -3.43 -10.19 4.68
CA SER A 488 -3.73 -9.49 5.93
C SER A 488 -2.76 -8.34 6.21
N PHE A 489 -1.47 -8.54 5.97
CA PHE A 489 -0.45 -7.51 6.14
C PHE A 489 -0.64 -6.36 5.15
N LEU A 490 -0.82 -6.65 3.86
CA LEU A 490 -1.04 -5.67 2.80
C LEU A 490 -2.30 -4.86 3.04
N SER A 491 -3.41 -5.51 3.42
CA SER A 491 -4.66 -4.83 3.76
C SER A 491 -4.47 -3.85 4.93
N GLY A 492 -3.82 -4.29 6.00
CA GLY A 492 -3.51 -3.43 7.14
C GLY A 492 -2.61 -2.26 6.76
N PHE A 493 -1.54 -2.52 5.99
CA PHE A 493 -0.58 -1.51 5.55
C PHE A 493 -1.24 -0.44 4.68
N ILE A 494 -1.96 -0.84 3.63
CA ILE A 494 -2.64 0.07 2.69
C ILE A 494 -3.65 0.91 3.46
N ASN A 495 -4.47 0.30 4.32
CA ASN A 495 -5.51 1.00 5.07
C ASN A 495 -4.93 2.07 6.02
N GLU A 496 -3.88 1.73 6.78
CA GLU A 496 -3.26 2.69 7.70
C GLU A 496 -2.56 3.84 6.96
N ARG A 497 -1.88 3.52 5.86
CA ARG A 497 -1.12 4.53 5.10
C ARG A 497 -2.05 5.45 4.30
N SER A 498 -3.11 4.91 3.69
CA SER A 498 -4.16 5.68 3.02
C SER A 498 -4.85 6.64 4.00
N LYS A 499 -5.20 6.17 5.21
CA LYS A 499 -5.74 7.04 6.27
C LYS A 499 -4.79 8.16 6.64
N ARG A 500 -3.49 7.87 6.78
CA ARG A 500 -2.49 8.89 7.09
C ARG A 500 -2.41 9.96 6.00
N PHE A 501 -2.42 9.57 4.73
CA PHE A 501 -2.44 10.53 3.62
C PHE A 501 -3.73 11.35 3.60
N LEU A 502 -4.88 10.72 3.84
CA LEU A 502 -6.14 11.43 3.99
C LEU A 502 -6.07 12.47 5.11
N TYR A 503 -5.60 12.11 6.30
CA TYR A 503 -5.50 13.05 7.42
C TYR A 503 -4.56 14.22 7.11
N ARG A 504 -3.46 13.95 6.40
CA ARG A 504 -2.52 14.99 5.95
C ARG A 504 -3.14 15.93 4.94
N LYS A 505 -3.83 15.39 3.94
CA LYS A 505 -4.58 16.18 2.95
C LYS A 505 -5.60 17.07 3.64
N LEU A 506 -6.43 16.50 4.52
CA LEU A 506 -7.42 17.26 5.28
C LEU A 506 -6.78 18.33 6.16
N LEU A 507 -5.66 18.02 6.83
CA LEU A 507 -4.97 19.00 7.67
C LEU A 507 -4.44 20.16 6.82
N TYR A 508 -3.80 19.84 5.69
CA TYR A 508 -3.29 20.82 4.74
C TYR A 508 -4.41 21.72 4.18
N GLU A 509 -5.54 21.15 3.75
CA GLU A 509 -6.69 21.90 3.27
C GLU A 509 -7.33 22.79 4.35
N THR A 510 -7.25 22.41 5.63
CA THR A 510 -7.75 23.23 6.75
C THR A 510 -6.81 24.37 7.15
N LEU A 511 -5.60 24.42 6.59
CA LEU A 511 -4.56 25.40 6.85
C LEU A 511 -4.15 26.13 5.54
N PRO A 512 -4.98 27.06 5.03
CA PRO A 512 -4.61 27.89 3.88
C PRO A 512 -3.29 28.65 4.10
N GLU A 513 -2.61 28.99 3.01
CA GLU A 513 -1.35 29.73 3.05
C GLU A 513 -1.49 31.04 3.84
N GLY A 514 -0.53 31.30 4.74
CA GLY A 514 -0.53 32.46 5.63
C GLY A 514 -1.47 32.38 6.83
N THR A 515 -2.19 31.27 7.03
CA THR A 515 -2.99 31.04 8.23
C THR A 515 -2.25 30.20 9.27
N ALA A 516 -2.45 30.52 10.55
CA ALA A 516 -1.98 29.73 11.67
C ALA A 516 -3.19 29.30 12.50
N ARG A 517 -3.14 28.08 13.05
CA ARG A 517 -4.15 27.57 14.00
C ARG A 517 -3.45 27.03 15.22
N ASP A 518 -4.12 27.16 16.37
CA ASP A 518 -3.70 26.46 17.56
C ASP A 518 -3.79 24.93 17.36
N TRP A 519 -2.96 24.19 18.08
CA TRP A 519 -2.91 22.74 18.02
C TRP A 519 -4.29 22.10 18.31
N GLU A 520 -5.03 22.64 19.27
CA GLU A 520 -6.36 22.16 19.64
C GLU A 520 -7.41 22.51 18.58
N GLU A 521 -7.33 23.70 17.99
CA GLU A 521 -8.22 24.14 16.91
C GLU A 521 -8.02 23.30 15.65
N ALA A 522 -6.77 22.95 15.32
CA ALA A 522 -6.46 22.09 14.18
C ALA A 522 -7.08 20.69 14.36
N ALA A 523 -6.92 20.07 15.53
CA ALA A 523 -7.53 18.77 15.83
C ALA A 523 -9.08 18.83 15.80
N ALA A 524 -9.68 19.90 16.34
CA ALA A 524 -11.11 20.10 16.32
C ALA A 524 -11.65 20.29 14.89
N LYS A 525 -10.96 21.08 14.07
CA LYS A 525 -11.37 21.33 12.68
C LYS A 525 -11.27 20.06 11.83
N LEU A 526 -10.20 19.28 11.98
CA LEU A 526 -10.09 17.96 11.36
C LEU A 526 -11.26 17.06 11.74
N THR A 527 -11.58 16.98 13.03
CA THR A 527 -12.71 16.19 13.54
C THR A 527 -14.03 16.62 12.90
N GLN A 528 -14.27 17.94 12.82
CA GLN A 528 -15.46 18.51 12.21
C GLN A 528 -15.55 18.15 10.71
N THR A 529 -14.50 18.42 9.94
CA THR A 529 -14.45 18.16 8.48
C THR A 529 -14.73 16.69 8.17
N VAL A 530 -14.23 15.79 9.02
CA VAL A 530 -14.44 14.36 8.90
C VAL A 530 -15.88 13.95 9.11
N ILE A 531 -16.51 14.50 10.15
CA ILE A 531 -17.90 14.21 10.50
C ILE A 531 -18.84 14.77 9.43
N GLU A 532 -18.61 16.02 8.99
CA GLU A 532 -19.44 16.71 8.01
C GLU A 532 -19.42 16.02 6.64
N ASN A 533 -18.23 15.69 6.14
CA ASN A 533 -18.05 15.05 4.84
C ASN A 533 -18.17 13.52 4.89
N ARG A 534 -18.40 12.95 6.08
CA ARG A 534 -18.60 11.52 6.31
C ARG A 534 -17.47 10.65 5.75
N TYR A 535 -16.22 11.09 5.91
CA TYR A 535 -15.07 10.32 5.43
C TYR A 535 -15.00 8.95 6.12
N PRO A 536 -14.77 7.84 5.38
CA PRO A 536 -14.73 6.49 5.93
C PRO A 536 -13.38 6.21 6.62
N ILE A 537 -13.15 6.85 7.76
CA ILE A 537 -11.88 6.74 8.49
C ILE A 537 -11.72 5.39 9.19
N GLU A 538 -12.83 4.73 9.51
CA GLU A 538 -12.85 3.37 10.05
C GLU A 538 -13.96 2.57 9.39
N ALA A 539 -13.75 1.25 9.26
CA ALA A 539 -14.79 0.32 8.80
C ALA A 539 -16.07 0.38 9.65
N ASP A 540 -15.95 0.89 10.88
CA ASP A 540 -17.01 1.03 11.88
C ASP A 540 -17.22 2.51 12.28
N ALA A 541 -16.82 3.48 11.43
CA ALA A 541 -16.83 4.92 11.73
C ALA A 541 -18.20 5.47 12.16
N SER A 542 -19.29 4.76 11.86
CA SER A 542 -20.63 5.06 12.37
C SER A 542 -20.79 4.90 13.89
N ARG A 543 -19.75 4.45 14.62
CA ARG A 543 -19.77 4.16 16.07
C ARG A 543 -18.81 4.98 16.92
N LEU A 544 -17.92 5.79 16.35
CA LEU A 544 -16.97 6.57 17.14
C LEU A 544 -17.59 7.86 17.63
N GLU A 545 -17.65 8.03 18.95
CA GLU A 545 -18.08 9.30 19.55
C GLU A 545 -17.16 10.46 19.13
N PRO A 546 -17.69 11.66 18.85
CA PRO A 546 -16.89 12.82 18.42
C PRO A 546 -15.70 13.13 19.35
N LYS A 547 -15.88 12.96 20.66
CA LYS A 547 -14.82 13.15 21.66
C LYS A 547 -13.65 12.18 21.46
N THR A 548 -13.96 10.92 21.13
CA THR A 548 -12.94 9.90 20.89
C THR A 548 -12.18 10.17 19.59
N MET A 549 -12.88 10.67 18.57
CA MET A 549 -12.28 11.09 17.31
C MET A 549 -11.34 12.30 17.50
N LEU A 550 -11.70 13.25 18.37
CA LEU A 550 -10.84 14.38 18.71
C LEU A 550 -9.51 13.93 19.34
N GLU A 551 -9.54 13.01 20.32
CA GLU A 551 -8.31 12.47 20.93
C GLU A 551 -7.44 11.74 19.91
N LYS A 552 -8.06 11.06 18.93
CA LYS A 552 -7.34 10.42 17.82
C LYS A 552 -6.62 11.44 16.93
N PHE A 553 -7.27 12.55 16.59
CA PHE A 553 -6.61 13.60 15.79
C PHE A 553 -5.54 14.35 16.56
N ARG A 554 -5.73 14.57 17.87
CA ARG A 554 -4.65 15.07 18.75
C ARG A 554 -3.44 14.14 18.71
N TRP A 555 -3.66 12.83 18.79
CA TRP A 555 -2.59 11.85 18.67
C TRP A 555 -1.92 11.89 17.30
N PHE A 556 -2.70 11.99 16.21
CA PHE A 556 -2.17 12.13 14.86
C PHE A 556 -1.20 13.32 14.73
N LEU A 557 -1.54 14.48 15.29
CA LEU A 557 -0.67 15.66 15.29
C LEU A 557 0.63 15.42 16.07
N ILE A 558 0.56 14.72 17.21
CA ILE A 558 1.75 14.33 17.99
C ILE A 558 2.63 13.41 17.15
N GLU A 559 2.05 12.43 16.46
CA GLU A 559 2.81 11.57 15.57
C GLU A 559 3.41 12.34 14.38
N GLU A 560 2.67 13.31 13.83
CA GLU A 560 3.08 14.03 12.61
C GLU A 560 4.22 15.00 12.87
N PHE A 561 4.13 15.74 13.98
CA PHE A 561 5.02 16.86 14.27
C PHE A 561 5.96 16.56 15.46
N ALA A 562 5.66 15.63 16.37
CA ALA A 562 6.49 15.39 17.56
C ALA A 562 7.34 14.11 17.50
N SER A 563 7.16 13.28 16.46
CA SER A 563 7.83 11.99 16.34
C SER A 563 8.94 11.98 15.29
N LYS A 564 10.10 11.42 15.64
CA LYS A 564 11.17 11.14 14.67
C LYS A 564 10.82 10.04 13.66
N ILE A 565 9.91 9.14 14.03
CA ILE A 565 9.58 7.96 13.20
C ILE A 565 8.86 8.40 11.93
N PHE A 566 7.92 9.33 12.08
CA PHE A 566 7.06 9.79 10.98
C PHE A 566 7.65 11.01 10.24
N PHE A 567 8.84 11.45 10.65
CA PHE A 567 9.46 12.67 10.15
C PHE A 567 9.74 12.62 8.64
N ARG A 568 10.20 11.49 8.08
CA ARG A 568 10.66 11.41 6.69
C ARG A 568 9.65 11.92 5.65
N ASN A 569 8.36 11.63 5.89
CA ASN A 569 7.29 11.98 4.95
C ASN A 569 6.23 12.86 5.63
N SER A 570 6.59 13.61 6.67
CA SER A 570 5.65 14.51 7.36
C SER A 570 5.37 15.77 6.54
N LEU A 571 4.23 16.41 6.78
CA LEU A 571 3.92 17.72 6.18
C LEU A 571 4.98 18.78 6.49
N GLU A 572 5.62 18.67 7.66
CA GLU A 572 6.69 19.58 8.08
C GLU A 572 7.96 19.40 7.26
N THR A 573 8.43 18.17 7.10
CA THR A 573 9.65 17.87 6.34
C THR A 573 9.49 18.13 4.85
N LEU A 574 8.26 17.99 4.33
CA LEU A 574 7.93 18.33 2.96
C LEU A 574 7.82 19.86 2.72
N GLY A 575 7.93 20.68 3.78
CA GLY A 575 7.82 22.14 3.69
C GLY A 575 6.40 22.66 3.44
N LEU A 576 5.38 21.81 3.61
CA LEU A 576 3.98 22.16 3.38
C LEU A 576 3.32 22.83 4.60
N VAL A 577 3.77 22.49 5.81
CA VAL A 577 3.28 23.06 7.07
C VAL A 577 4.47 23.35 7.96
N ARG A 578 4.48 24.50 8.66
CA ARG A 578 5.50 24.79 9.68
C ARG A 578 4.87 24.86 11.06
N VAL A 579 5.64 24.54 12.09
CA VAL A 579 5.23 24.73 13.48
C VAL A 579 5.81 26.03 13.99
N GLU A 580 4.94 26.94 14.42
CA GLU A 580 5.33 28.20 15.05
C GLU A 580 5.13 28.11 16.56
N TYR A 581 6.06 28.69 17.31
CA TYR A 581 6.00 28.75 18.75
C TYR A 581 5.45 30.10 19.19
N ARG A 582 4.22 30.08 19.70
CA ARG A 582 3.55 31.29 20.17
C ARG A 582 4.39 32.00 21.23
N GLY A 583 4.74 33.25 20.97
CA GLY A 583 5.44 34.11 21.90
C GLY A 583 6.96 34.17 21.70
N LEU A 584 7.52 33.40 20.77
CA LEU A 584 8.96 33.42 20.48
C LEU A 584 9.39 34.76 19.86
N ASP A 585 8.55 35.35 19.03
CA ASP A 585 8.75 36.61 18.31
C ASP A 585 8.32 37.86 19.10
N ARG A 586 7.93 37.72 20.38
CA ARG A 586 7.54 38.84 21.22
C ARG A 586 8.62 39.92 21.24
N GLU A 587 8.19 41.17 21.18
CA GLU A 587 9.07 42.32 21.43
C GLU A 587 9.42 42.35 22.92
N ASP A 588 10.58 41.79 23.24
CA ASP A 588 11.15 41.75 24.58
C ASP A 588 12.59 42.30 24.54
N THR A 589 13.04 42.91 25.63
CA THR A 589 14.41 43.43 25.77
C THR A 589 15.44 42.32 25.63
N PHE A 590 15.09 41.08 25.99
CA PHE A 590 15.94 39.90 25.84
C PHE A 590 16.60 39.80 24.45
N TRP A 591 15.81 39.88 23.38
CA TRP A 591 16.33 39.73 22.02
C TRP A 591 17.24 40.89 21.62
N SER A 592 16.87 42.13 21.99
CA SER A 592 17.67 43.32 21.68
C SER A 592 18.97 43.39 22.47
N ASP A 593 18.98 42.86 23.70
CA ASP A 593 20.18 42.82 24.54
C ASP A 593 21.16 41.78 24.02
N TRP A 594 20.66 40.62 23.60
CA TRP A 594 21.49 39.57 23.00
C TRP A 594 22.02 39.97 21.62
N GLU A 595 21.22 40.60 20.77
CA GLU A 595 21.68 41.12 19.48
C GLU A 595 22.90 42.05 19.64
N LYS A 596 22.88 42.94 20.64
CA LYS A 596 24.03 43.80 20.98
C LYS A 596 25.21 43.05 21.59
N ARG A 597 24.95 42.02 22.42
CA ARG A 597 25.98 41.30 23.17
C ARG A 597 26.82 40.37 22.28
N ILE A 598 26.24 39.80 21.23
CA ILE A 598 26.93 38.80 20.38
C ILE A 598 27.03 39.19 18.90
N ASP A 599 26.53 40.36 18.49
CA ASP A 599 26.56 40.86 17.10
C ASP A 599 25.89 39.89 16.10
N VAL A 600 24.79 39.24 16.53
CA VAL A 600 24.00 38.32 15.71
C VAL A 600 22.61 38.92 15.50
N PRO A 601 22.15 39.06 14.24
CA PRO A 601 20.82 39.61 13.96
C PRO A 601 19.70 38.86 14.68
N ARG A 602 18.68 39.60 15.14
CA ARG A 602 17.49 39.05 15.83
C ARG A 602 16.89 37.83 15.12
N GLU A 603 16.80 37.87 13.80
CA GLU A 603 16.26 36.76 13.00
C GLU A 603 17.02 35.44 13.23
N LYS A 604 18.36 35.49 13.28
CA LYS A 604 19.19 34.31 13.53
C LYS A 604 19.05 33.79 14.96
N LEU A 605 18.86 34.69 15.93
CA LEU A 605 18.59 34.32 17.33
C LEU A 605 17.24 33.61 17.48
N LEU A 606 16.19 34.14 16.83
CA LEU A 606 14.87 33.52 16.78
C LEU A 606 14.92 32.14 16.12
N ASN A 607 15.64 32.02 15.00
CA ASN A 607 15.86 30.74 14.34
C ASN A 607 16.61 29.75 15.26
N ALA A 608 17.62 30.23 16.00
CA ALA A 608 18.36 29.39 16.93
C ALA A 608 17.46 28.84 18.05
N ALA A 609 16.64 29.70 18.66
CA ALA A 609 15.67 29.29 19.67
C ALA A 609 14.57 28.38 19.12
N GLY A 610 14.06 28.67 17.91
CA GLY A 610 13.11 27.80 17.21
C GLY A 610 13.64 26.40 16.98
N MET A 611 14.92 26.25 16.59
CA MET A 611 15.57 24.95 16.42
C MET A 611 15.75 24.19 17.74
N ILE A 612 15.99 24.88 18.87
CA ILE A 612 16.01 24.25 20.21
C ILE A 612 14.63 23.66 20.51
N LEU A 613 13.58 24.45 20.31
CA LEU A 613 12.19 24.03 20.55
C LEU A 613 11.76 22.90 19.61
N ASP A 614 12.17 22.93 18.34
CA ASP A 614 11.96 21.84 17.39
C ASP A 614 12.64 20.56 17.83
N LEU A 615 13.88 20.64 18.32
CA LEU A 615 14.57 19.47 18.84
C LEU A 615 13.85 18.90 20.07
N MET A 616 13.34 19.76 20.95
CA MET A 616 12.55 19.33 22.11
C MET A 616 11.24 18.66 21.67
N ARG A 617 10.46 19.33 20.83
CA ARG A 617 9.19 18.83 20.29
C ARG A 617 9.37 17.50 19.57
N ARG A 618 10.35 17.39 18.66
CA ARG A 618 10.64 16.16 17.90
C ARG A 618 11.18 15.01 18.76
N ASN A 619 11.63 15.31 19.97
CA ASN A 619 11.90 14.29 20.99
C ASN A 619 10.68 14.02 21.88
N THR A 620 9.48 14.46 21.53
CA THR A 620 8.26 14.36 22.37
C THR A 620 8.36 15.08 23.72
N GLY A 621 9.13 16.17 23.77
CA GLY A 621 9.17 17.10 24.90
C GLY A 621 7.92 17.98 24.98
N LEU A 622 6.74 17.35 25.01
CA LEU A 622 5.43 18.00 24.99
C LEU A 622 4.63 17.64 26.24
N LYS A 623 3.87 18.61 26.76
CA LYS A 623 2.91 18.37 27.82
C LYS A 623 1.61 17.83 27.24
N SER A 624 1.45 16.50 27.23
CA SER A 624 0.19 15.86 26.79
C SER A 624 -0.14 14.62 27.61
N ASN A 625 -1.40 14.49 28.03
CA ASN A 625 -1.90 13.31 28.71
C ASN A 625 -1.89 12.07 27.79
N LEU A 626 -1.94 12.27 26.47
CA LEU A 626 -1.93 11.18 25.49
C LEU A 626 -0.58 10.44 25.46
N LEU A 627 0.52 11.14 25.75
CA LEU A 627 1.86 10.53 25.88
C LEU A 627 1.96 9.60 27.10
N ASN A 628 1.06 9.74 28.08
CA ASN A 628 1.04 8.96 29.32
C ASN A 628 0.02 7.81 29.30
N LEU A 629 -0.66 7.58 28.17
CA LEU A 629 -1.60 6.46 28.05
C LEU A 629 -0.90 5.13 28.28
N LYS A 630 -1.53 4.26 29.06
CA LYS A 630 -1.15 2.86 29.29
C LYS A 630 -1.92 1.95 28.35
N ASP A 631 -1.42 0.74 28.13
CA ASP A 631 -2.06 -0.27 27.27
C ASP A 631 -3.49 -0.62 27.71
N SER A 632 -3.80 -0.49 29.00
CA SER A 632 -5.14 -0.70 29.57
C SER A 632 -6.13 0.44 29.30
N ASN A 633 -5.68 1.58 28.78
CA ASN A 633 -6.58 2.69 28.47
C ASN A 633 -7.51 2.31 27.31
N PRO A 634 -8.83 2.60 27.37
CA PRO A 634 -9.77 2.25 26.32
C PRO A 634 -9.37 2.71 24.91
N LEU A 635 -8.72 3.86 24.77
CA LEU A 635 -8.24 4.38 23.49
C LEU A 635 -7.14 3.49 22.88
N VAL A 636 -6.25 2.96 23.71
CA VAL A 636 -5.16 2.07 23.28
C VAL A 636 -5.66 0.65 23.13
N PHE A 637 -6.42 0.15 24.11
CA PHE A 637 -6.98 -1.21 24.12
C PHE A 637 -7.90 -1.48 22.94
N ARG A 638 -8.73 -0.50 22.54
CA ARG A 638 -9.59 -0.58 21.35
C ARG A 638 -8.88 -0.24 20.05
N ASN A 639 -7.55 -0.05 20.09
CA ASN A 639 -6.72 0.24 18.92
C ASN A 639 -7.07 1.55 18.18
N ILE A 640 -7.68 2.52 18.88
CA ILE A 640 -8.02 3.85 18.36
C ILE A 640 -6.76 4.72 18.29
N ILE A 641 -5.94 4.65 19.34
CA ILE A 641 -4.61 5.23 19.42
C ILE A 641 -3.59 4.09 19.44
N ARG A 642 -2.74 4.03 18.42
CA ARG A 642 -1.62 3.09 18.35
C ARG A 642 -0.37 3.73 18.90
N LYS A 643 -0.14 3.55 20.20
CA LYS A 643 1.06 4.07 20.86
C LYS A 643 2.22 3.08 20.71
N PRO A 644 3.32 3.43 20.01
CA PRO A 644 4.51 2.57 19.97
C PRO A 644 5.10 2.42 21.37
N LYS A 645 5.59 1.22 21.72
CA LYS A 645 6.13 0.93 23.07
C LYS A 645 7.27 1.84 23.50
N TYR A 646 8.06 2.32 22.55
CA TYR A 646 9.22 3.19 22.75
C TYR A 646 8.87 4.69 22.68
N PHE A 647 7.60 5.03 22.50
CA PHE A 647 7.13 6.41 22.47
C PHE A 647 6.83 6.89 23.89
N HIS A 648 7.72 7.71 24.43
CA HIS A 648 7.68 8.17 25.81
C HIS A 648 7.92 9.66 25.89
N PRO A 649 7.25 10.39 26.81
CA PRO A 649 7.49 11.82 26.97
C PRO A 649 8.94 12.07 27.40
N PHE A 650 9.60 13.00 26.73
CA PHE A 650 10.90 13.51 27.16
C PHE A 650 10.71 14.67 28.12
N VAL A 651 11.55 14.69 29.15
CA VAL A 651 11.57 15.77 30.13
C VAL A 651 12.85 16.57 29.96
N TYR A 652 12.69 17.89 29.85
CA TYR A 652 13.79 18.83 29.79
C TYR A 652 13.91 19.60 31.10
N SER A 653 15.14 19.93 31.47
CA SER A 653 15.47 20.74 32.64
C SER A 653 16.59 21.71 32.28
N LEU A 654 16.68 22.86 32.95
CA LEU A 654 17.80 23.76 32.72
C LEU A 654 19.14 23.10 33.10
N ARG A 655 19.21 22.49 34.30
CA ARG A 655 20.38 21.73 34.79
C ARG A 655 19.98 20.30 35.16
N ALA A 656 20.87 19.35 34.90
CA ALA A 656 20.63 17.95 35.20
C ALA A 656 20.39 17.74 36.72
N PRO A 657 19.26 17.13 37.12
CA PRO A 657 19.00 16.80 38.52
C PRO A 657 19.96 15.72 39.02
N ASP A 658 20.14 15.63 40.34
CA ASP A 658 21.04 14.64 40.95
C ASP A 658 20.60 13.19 40.66
N ARG A 659 19.30 12.98 40.47
CA ARG A 659 18.75 11.71 40.01
C ARG A 659 17.62 11.95 39.02
N TRP A 660 17.75 11.37 37.83
CA TRP A 660 16.66 11.31 36.88
C TRP A 660 15.59 10.31 37.34
N LEU A 661 14.33 10.75 37.37
CA LEU A 661 13.17 9.88 37.63
C LEU A 661 12.81 9.01 36.42
N ASN A 662 13.24 9.40 35.21
CA ASN A 662 12.98 8.70 33.96
C ASN A 662 14.27 8.67 33.10
N ARG A 663 14.49 7.60 32.33
CA ARG A 663 15.64 7.47 31.41
C ARG A 663 15.60 8.50 30.27
N ASN A 664 14.44 9.11 30.00
CA ASN A 664 14.23 10.06 28.90
C ASN A 664 14.35 11.53 29.32
N GLY A 665 15.33 11.82 30.17
CA GLY A 665 15.63 13.14 30.67
C GLY A 665 16.81 13.80 29.95
N LYS A 666 16.70 15.09 29.63
CA LYS A 666 17.80 15.89 29.08
C LYS A 666 17.92 17.24 29.79
N SER A 667 19.14 17.75 29.92
CA SER A 667 19.38 19.10 30.43
C SER A 667 19.84 20.05 29.32
N TRP A 668 19.48 21.33 29.44
CA TRP A 668 20.00 22.39 28.57
C TRP A 668 21.47 22.67 28.85
N LEU A 669 21.84 22.67 30.13
CA LEU A 669 23.19 22.85 30.63
C LEU A 669 23.72 21.53 31.19
N ALA A 670 24.86 21.05 30.68
CA ALA A 670 25.54 19.88 31.21
C ALA A 670 26.64 20.29 32.19
N LYS A 671 26.89 19.48 33.23
CA LYS A 671 27.95 19.74 34.23
C LYS A 671 29.36 19.83 33.60
N ASN A 672 29.57 19.24 32.43
CA ASN A 672 30.82 19.26 31.68
C ASN A 672 30.82 20.28 30.51
N GLY A 673 29.80 21.14 30.39
CA GLY A 673 29.69 22.13 29.30
C GLY A 673 29.40 21.57 27.91
N ARG A 674 29.05 20.27 27.80
CA ARG A 674 28.87 19.56 26.52
C ARG A 674 27.46 19.00 26.33
N SER A 675 26.43 19.76 26.69
CA SER A 675 25.06 19.38 26.30
C SER A 675 24.90 19.44 24.77
N SER A 676 23.87 18.78 24.22
CA SER A 676 23.58 18.87 22.78
C SER A 676 23.32 20.32 22.33
N PHE A 677 22.69 21.14 23.18
CA PHE A 677 22.40 22.55 22.88
C PHE A 677 23.65 23.42 23.02
N GLN A 678 24.44 23.23 24.07
CA GLN A 678 25.72 23.93 24.26
C GLN A 678 26.67 23.63 23.10
N SER A 679 26.83 22.36 22.71
CA SER A 679 27.69 21.96 21.61
C SER A 679 27.24 22.55 20.26
N TRP A 680 25.94 22.74 20.07
CA TRP A 680 25.41 23.32 18.85
C TRP A 680 25.64 24.84 18.80
N LEU A 681 25.35 25.55 19.89
CA LEU A 681 25.53 27.00 19.99
C LEU A 681 27.00 27.44 19.98
N ARG A 682 27.94 26.61 20.44
CA ARG A 682 29.40 26.89 20.37
C ARG A 682 29.91 27.23 18.98
N LYS A 683 29.20 26.83 17.92
CA LYS A 683 29.58 27.17 16.55
C LYS A 683 29.31 28.63 16.22
N TRP A 684 28.38 29.29 16.92
CA TRP A 684 27.87 30.62 16.58
C TRP A 684 27.98 31.63 17.73
N PHE A 685 28.09 31.17 18.98
CA PHE A 685 28.15 32.00 20.17
C PHE A 685 29.55 31.94 20.81
N PRO A 686 30.05 33.05 21.38
CA PRO A 686 31.23 33.03 22.24
C PRO A 686 31.01 32.05 23.42
N GLU A 687 32.00 31.24 23.75
CA GLU A 687 31.86 30.13 24.72
C GLU A 687 31.37 30.62 26.11
N GLU A 688 31.78 31.82 26.51
CA GLU A 688 31.42 32.46 27.79
C GLU A 688 29.95 32.92 27.87
N SER A 689 29.28 33.07 26.72
CA SER A 689 27.94 33.65 26.62
C SER A 689 26.82 32.60 26.46
N ILE A 690 27.16 31.34 26.21
CA ILE A 690 26.20 30.29 25.88
C ILE A 690 25.30 29.93 27.06
N ASP A 691 25.89 29.79 28.24
CA ASP A 691 25.16 29.36 29.43
C ASP A 691 24.18 30.44 29.90
N ASP A 692 24.60 31.71 29.84
CA ASP A 692 23.75 32.88 30.11
C ASP A 692 22.59 32.98 29.12
N PHE A 693 22.87 32.77 27.83
CA PHE A 693 21.84 32.80 26.79
C PHE A 693 20.80 31.69 27.00
N LEU A 694 21.25 30.46 27.23
CA LEU A 694 20.35 29.33 27.48
C LEU A 694 19.57 29.47 28.77
N ALA A 695 20.16 30.06 29.82
CA ALA A 695 19.45 30.34 31.07
C ALA A 695 18.38 31.41 30.86
N GLY A 696 18.71 32.52 30.21
CA GLY A 696 17.75 33.59 29.93
C GLY A 696 16.66 33.21 28.92
N LEU A 697 16.95 32.32 27.95
CA LEU A 697 15.94 31.77 27.04
C LEU A 697 15.00 30.77 27.72
N TRP A 698 15.44 30.14 28.81
CA TRP A 698 14.65 29.16 29.56
C TRP A 698 13.64 29.84 30.50
N GLU A 699 14.01 30.99 31.07
CA GLU A 699 13.13 31.86 31.87
C GLU A 699 12.04 32.50 30.99
#